data_AF-A0AAD7Y352-F1
#
_entry.id   AF-A0AAD7Y352-F1
#
_cell.length_a   1.000
_cell.length_b   1.000
_cell.length_c   1.000
_cell.angle_alpha   90.00
_cell.angle_beta   90.00
_cell.angle_gamma   90.00
#
_symmetry.space_group_name_H-M   'P 1'
#
loop_
_entity.id
_entity.type
_entity.pdbx_description
1 polymer ?
#
loop_
_entity_poly.entity_id
_entity_poly.type
_entity_poly.pdbx_seq_one_letter_code
_entity_poly.pdbx_strand_id
1 'polypeptide(L)'
;MGVKQKKSTIKFQRTKLKQTIERRRQHNKLKQQINRRKERRAARAKENGTKADNKKDQSANDKAESFDQHANAADYFCNFMIGSEEVLDLEEDREIELNALDQFQAVEPEGEEDDMQLDQEQDEEEEEASSEEEEEEDDDDDDDDEGFDSEDDMEEEEDDDDMEEDDDSNATIVTKEMLDEWTKGARAKSPDALKHLLMAFRSITRADDGTDTQMTYRVTNHKLYTKVVKVAVKSTYPILSQHIILTKKARHPAKTKHWRRLEKVVHLFLNSCVRFLRDLDQDDLVQYILTHIAPATMFFGCFPKTAREYLRVLLDRWSDSVLSSETRAACYQAIKLFATAAVDTEKNNYLPHALKGVYLVFAKHSTRVTESNHARLQQMLQEGTDLYAVDPKMGAQHADVYIRQLSSHLKAARKAQTQESIRSVYAWQFISCLDFWAGAIGLTCSPEVGTASLPVLQPFVDIALNTLRLNPVPQFLPLRVHVIRSLIGLIDSTGYYIPLAPFIFNFFYVDPSEKIVNVNLPAFDWDLNLKTPQEYIHTKVYESAKFNVFYDNMIDFYACFGMSIAFPELAIPVLSKLKEDQKALKGTRFAKPVRTLIEKFDTHKNYIEQKRAPIEYSATKLDDAEAFLRNTEFEKTPFGSFLASRS
;
A
#
# COMPACT_ATOMS: atom_id res chain seq x y z
N MET A 1 -70.09 -12.57 -10.40
CA MET A 1 -69.70 -11.74 -9.25
C MET A 1 -68.25 -11.32 -9.42
N GLY A 2 -67.98 -10.04 -9.72
CA GLY A 2 -66.62 -9.53 -9.92
C GLY A 2 -65.93 -9.22 -8.60
N VAL A 3 -64.76 -9.81 -8.37
CA VAL A 3 -63.94 -9.59 -7.16
C VAL A 3 -63.43 -8.15 -7.19
N LYS A 4 -63.97 -7.28 -6.32
CA LYS A 4 -63.53 -5.89 -6.17
C LYS A 4 -62.09 -5.86 -5.64
N GLN A 5 -61.16 -5.36 -6.46
CA GLN A 5 -59.79 -5.09 -6.04
C GLN A 5 -59.77 -4.08 -4.88
N LYS A 6 -58.95 -4.35 -3.85
CA LYS A 6 -58.83 -3.48 -2.68
C LYS A 6 -58.30 -2.10 -3.11
N LYS A 7 -58.88 -1.03 -2.55
CA LYS A 7 -58.52 0.37 -2.86
C LYS A 7 -57.02 0.66 -2.67
N SER A 8 -56.35 -0.05 -1.75
CA SER A 8 -54.90 0.04 -1.55
C SER A 8 -54.09 -0.48 -2.74
N THR A 9 -54.54 -1.56 -3.37
CA THR A 9 -53.93 -2.14 -4.57
C THR A 9 -54.12 -1.23 -5.78
N ILE A 10 -55.31 -0.63 -5.93
CA ILE A 10 -55.59 0.36 -6.98
C ILE A 10 -54.75 1.63 -6.78
N LYS A 11 -54.60 2.10 -5.53
CA LYS A 11 -53.74 3.24 -5.20
C LYS A 11 -52.27 2.93 -5.49
N PHE A 12 -51.77 1.75 -5.11
CA PHE A 12 -50.41 1.33 -5.42
C PHE A 12 -50.16 1.19 -6.94
N GLN A 13 -51.10 0.61 -7.69
CA GLN A 13 -51.04 0.51 -9.15
C GLN A 13 -51.02 1.88 -9.83
N ARG A 14 -51.79 2.86 -9.32
CA ARG A 14 -51.83 4.22 -9.87
C ARG A 14 -50.61 5.07 -9.56
N THR A 15 -50.06 5.01 -8.34
CA THR A 15 -49.01 5.97 -7.92
C THR A 15 -47.62 5.38 -7.75
N LYS A 16 -47.46 4.08 -7.43
CA LYS A 16 -46.14 3.51 -7.06
C LYS A 16 -45.65 2.39 -7.96
N LEU A 17 -46.53 1.77 -8.76
CA LEU A 17 -46.16 0.62 -9.60
C LEU A 17 -45.18 1.00 -10.71
N LYS A 18 -45.38 2.13 -11.39
CA LYS A 18 -44.45 2.60 -12.44
C LYS A 18 -43.04 2.83 -11.88
N GLN A 19 -42.93 3.60 -10.80
CA GLN A 19 -41.65 3.85 -10.11
C GLN A 19 -40.99 2.56 -9.59
N THR A 20 -41.77 1.60 -9.09
CA THR A 20 -41.22 0.32 -8.59
C THR A 20 -40.70 -0.57 -9.73
N ILE A 21 -41.39 -0.59 -10.88
CA ILE A 21 -40.96 -1.33 -12.07
C ILE A 21 -39.71 -0.68 -12.67
N GLU A 22 -39.65 0.65 -12.68
CA GLU A 22 -38.52 1.43 -13.18
C GLU A 22 -37.26 1.24 -12.31
N ARG A 23 -37.38 1.29 -10.99
CA ARG A 23 -36.28 0.94 -10.06
C ARG A 23 -35.80 -0.50 -10.25
N ARG A 24 -36.71 -1.47 -10.44
CA ARG A 24 -36.32 -2.87 -10.73
C ARG A 24 -35.59 -3.00 -12.07
N ARG A 25 -35.97 -2.21 -13.08
CA ARG A 25 -35.29 -2.20 -14.39
C ARG A 25 -33.91 -1.55 -14.31
N GLN A 26 -33.76 -0.43 -13.59
CA GLN A 26 -32.48 0.22 -13.35
C GLN A 26 -31.52 -0.69 -12.57
N HIS A 27 -32.00 -1.32 -11.49
CA HIS A 27 -31.20 -2.28 -10.71
C HIS A 27 -30.77 -3.51 -11.55
N ASN A 28 -31.63 -4.02 -12.43
CA ASN A 28 -31.27 -5.13 -13.32
C ASN A 28 -30.31 -4.72 -14.44
N LYS A 29 -30.43 -3.49 -14.98
CA LYS A 29 -29.47 -2.93 -15.95
C LYS A 29 -28.09 -2.75 -15.31
N LEU A 30 -28.02 -2.21 -14.10
CA LEU A 30 -26.79 -2.07 -13.32
C LEU A 30 -26.13 -3.44 -13.06
N LYS A 31 -26.92 -4.44 -12.64
CA LYS A 31 -26.43 -5.81 -12.42
C LYS A 31 -25.91 -6.45 -13.70
N GLN A 32 -26.54 -6.19 -14.85
CA GLN A 32 -26.06 -6.65 -16.16
C GLN A 32 -24.77 -5.93 -16.60
N GLN A 33 -24.64 -4.63 -16.34
CA GLN A 33 -23.41 -3.88 -16.62
C GLN A 33 -22.24 -4.36 -15.75
N ILE A 34 -22.47 -4.63 -14.47
CA ILE A 34 -21.46 -5.21 -13.56
C ILE A 34 -21.01 -6.59 -14.06
N ASN A 35 -21.95 -7.44 -14.50
CA ASN A 35 -21.59 -8.75 -15.07
C ASN A 35 -20.81 -8.62 -16.38
N ARG A 36 -21.22 -7.71 -17.28
CA ARG A 36 -20.46 -7.42 -18.52
C ARG A 36 -19.06 -6.84 -18.25
N ARG A 37 -18.90 -6.02 -17.20
CA ARG A 37 -17.59 -5.50 -16.76
C ARG A 37 -16.72 -6.61 -16.17
N LYS A 38 -17.28 -7.54 -15.39
CA LYS A 38 -16.58 -8.75 -14.91
C LYS A 38 -16.17 -9.65 -16.06
N GLU A 39 -17.04 -9.84 -17.05
CA GLU A 39 -16.74 -10.60 -18.27
C GLU A 39 -15.65 -9.93 -19.11
N ARG A 40 -15.66 -8.59 -19.25
CA ARG A 40 -14.60 -7.83 -19.94
C ARG A 40 -13.25 -7.88 -19.19
N ARG A 41 -13.26 -7.79 -17.86
CA ARG A 41 -12.03 -7.96 -17.04
C ARG A 41 -11.50 -9.40 -17.13
N ALA A 42 -12.37 -10.41 -17.14
CA ALA A 42 -12.00 -11.80 -17.36
C ALA A 42 -11.49 -12.07 -18.79
N ALA A 43 -12.07 -11.40 -19.80
CA ALA A 43 -11.62 -11.47 -21.18
C ALA A 43 -10.25 -10.82 -21.37
N ARG A 44 -10.01 -9.63 -20.80
CA ARG A 44 -8.68 -8.97 -20.79
C ARG A 44 -7.62 -9.81 -20.06
N ALA A 45 -7.99 -10.51 -18.97
CA ALA A 45 -7.10 -11.44 -18.29
C ALA A 45 -6.75 -12.65 -19.16
N LYS A 46 -7.69 -13.16 -19.96
CA LYS A 46 -7.44 -14.23 -20.95
C LYS A 46 -6.60 -13.74 -22.14
N GLU A 47 -6.83 -12.52 -22.62
CA GLU A 47 -6.14 -11.91 -23.76
C GLU A 47 -4.67 -11.58 -23.46
N ASN A 48 -4.39 -11.14 -22.23
CA ASN A 48 -3.01 -11.02 -21.71
C ASN A 48 -2.32 -12.38 -21.52
N GLY A 49 -3.08 -13.46 -21.32
CA GLY A 49 -2.58 -14.83 -21.35
C GLY A 49 -2.27 -15.32 -22.78
N THR A 50 -3.14 -15.03 -23.75
CA THR A 50 -2.98 -15.49 -25.15
C THR A 50 -1.88 -14.74 -25.90
N LYS A 51 -1.62 -13.46 -25.58
CA LYS A 51 -0.46 -12.72 -26.11
C LYS A 51 0.88 -13.26 -25.59
N ALA A 52 0.90 -13.94 -24.44
CA ALA A 52 2.08 -14.63 -23.93
C ALA A 52 2.29 -16.01 -24.60
N ASP A 53 1.21 -16.70 -25.01
CA ASP A 53 1.28 -17.99 -25.70
C ASP A 53 1.66 -17.86 -27.18
N ASN A 54 1.27 -16.79 -27.88
CA ASN A 54 1.60 -16.59 -29.31
C ASN A 54 3.09 -16.33 -29.60
N LYS A 55 3.96 -16.24 -28.58
CA LYS A 55 5.42 -16.23 -28.75
C LYS A 55 6.09 -17.60 -28.58
N LYS A 56 5.35 -18.66 -28.26
CA LYS A 56 5.90 -20.02 -28.02
C LYS A 56 5.70 -21.01 -29.17
N ASP A 57 4.89 -20.72 -30.16
CA ASP A 57 4.66 -21.64 -31.29
C ASP A 57 5.66 -21.42 -32.43
N GLN A 58 6.94 -21.71 -32.16
CA GLN A 58 7.92 -22.03 -33.20
C GLN A 58 9.14 -22.83 -32.67
N SER A 59 8.89 -23.93 -31.95
CA SER A 59 9.81 -25.09 -31.98
C SER A 59 9.12 -26.33 -31.39
N ALA A 60 8.51 -27.14 -32.25
CA ALA A 60 8.06 -28.46 -31.88
C ALA A 60 9.27 -29.41 -31.87
N ASN A 61 9.54 -30.02 -30.71
CA ASN A 61 9.73 -31.45 -30.49
C ASN A 61 10.79 -31.71 -29.40
N ASP A 62 10.36 -31.81 -28.14
CA ASP A 62 10.86 -32.81 -27.18
C ASP A 62 10.04 -32.76 -25.87
N LYS A 63 9.66 -33.94 -25.37
CA LYS A 63 8.80 -34.12 -24.19
C LYS A 63 9.54 -33.69 -22.91
N ALA A 64 9.22 -32.52 -22.38
CA ALA A 64 9.46 -32.15 -20.98
C ALA A 64 8.20 -31.50 -20.41
N GLU A 65 7.66 -32.10 -19.35
CA GLU A 65 6.44 -31.62 -18.66
C GLU A 65 6.64 -30.19 -18.13
N SER A 66 5.97 -29.23 -18.75
CA SER A 66 5.98 -27.83 -18.33
C SER A 66 5.22 -27.67 -17.01
N PHE A 67 5.92 -27.16 -16.01
CA PHE A 67 5.43 -26.87 -14.66
C PHE A 67 4.53 -25.63 -14.68
N ASP A 68 3.22 -25.82 -14.86
CA ASP A 68 2.25 -24.73 -14.77
C ASP A 68 2.01 -24.33 -13.28
N GLN A 69 2.29 -23.06 -12.96
CA GLN A 69 2.28 -22.49 -11.60
C GLN A 69 0.90 -22.02 -11.14
N HIS A 70 -0.13 -22.11 -11.99
CA HIS A 70 -1.34 -21.29 -11.79
C HIS A 70 -2.51 -21.88 -11.00
N ALA A 71 -2.47 -23.14 -10.54
CA ALA A 71 -3.75 -23.79 -10.23
C ALA A 71 -4.36 -23.65 -8.82
N ASN A 72 -3.65 -23.28 -7.73
CA ASN A 72 -4.25 -23.49 -6.39
C ASN A 72 -3.97 -22.48 -5.25
N ALA A 73 -3.15 -21.45 -5.43
CA ALA A 73 -2.93 -20.45 -4.37
C ALA A 73 -4.03 -19.37 -4.32
N ALA A 74 -4.71 -19.13 -5.46
CA ALA A 74 -5.69 -18.06 -5.62
C ALA A 74 -6.95 -18.24 -4.75
N ASP A 75 -7.48 -19.46 -4.60
CA ASP A 75 -8.75 -19.68 -3.88
C ASP A 75 -8.67 -19.40 -2.37
N TYR A 76 -7.49 -19.55 -1.76
CA TYR A 76 -7.30 -19.32 -0.33
C TYR A 76 -7.30 -17.83 0.03
N PHE A 77 -6.56 -17.01 -0.74
CA PHE A 77 -6.46 -15.57 -0.51
C PHE A 77 -7.61 -14.77 -1.15
N CYS A 78 -8.15 -15.22 -2.31
CA CYS A 78 -9.22 -14.51 -3.02
C CYS A 78 -10.61 -14.64 -2.36
N ASN A 79 -10.86 -15.68 -1.54
CA ASN A 79 -12.12 -15.80 -0.82
C ASN A 79 -12.32 -14.73 0.27
N PHE A 80 -11.29 -13.96 0.60
CA PHE A 80 -11.32 -12.92 1.63
C PHE A 80 -11.14 -11.51 1.08
N MET A 81 -11.44 -11.28 -0.21
CA MET A 81 -11.47 -9.94 -0.80
C MET A 81 -12.28 -8.97 0.09
N ILE A 82 -11.87 -7.70 0.10
CA ILE A 82 -12.76 -6.58 0.47
C ILE A 82 -14.10 -6.82 -0.24
N GLY A 83 -15.21 -6.60 0.47
CA GLY A 83 -16.56 -6.98 0.02
C GLY A 83 -16.88 -6.62 -1.44
N SER A 84 -17.91 -7.27 -2.00
CA SER A 84 -18.41 -6.92 -3.33
C SER A 84 -18.54 -5.41 -3.50
N GLU A 85 -18.24 -4.90 -4.70
CA GLU A 85 -18.27 -3.46 -5.02
C GLU A 85 -19.48 -2.79 -4.40
N GLU A 86 -19.23 -1.74 -3.61
CA GLU A 86 -20.32 -1.01 -3.01
C GLU A 86 -20.90 -0.13 -4.09
N VAL A 87 -22.15 -0.41 -4.44
CA VAL A 87 -22.89 0.48 -5.32
C VAL A 87 -23.08 1.78 -4.55
N LEU A 88 -22.34 2.81 -4.94
CA LEU A 88 -22.51 4.17 -4.42
C LEU A 88 -23.97 4.59 -4.60
N ASP A 89 -24.54 5.19 -3.56
CA ASP A 89 -25.97 5.48 -3.50
C ASP A 89 -26.31 6.74 -4.31
N LEU A 90 -26.63 6.54 -5.58
CA LEU A 90 -26.95 7.65 -6.50
C LEU A 90 -28.31 8.31 -6.19
N GLU A 91 -29.12 7.76 -5.28
CA GLU A 91 -30.41 8.37 -4.91
C GLU A 91 -30.23 9.64 -4.06
N GLU A 92 -29.11 9.76 -3.34
CA GLU A 92 -28.76 10.86 -2.44
C GLU A 92 -27.87 11.94 -3.09
N ASP A 93 -27.34 11.67 -4.30
CA ASP A 93 -26.47 12.58 -5.06
C ASP A 93 -27.24 13.36 -6.14
N ARG A 94 -28.28 14.11 -5.74
CA ARG A 94 -29.11 14.92 -6.65
C ARG A 94 -28.65 16.38 -6.65
N GLU A 95 -28.73 17.05 -7.80
CA GLU A 95 -28.37 18.48 -7.92
C GLU A 95 -29.15 19.38 -6.97
N ILE A 96 -30.41 19.02 -6.67
CA ILE A 96 -31.28 19.74 -5.71
C ILE A 96 -30.63 19.83 -4.32
N GLU A 97 -29.81 18.86 -3.94
CA GLU A 97 -29.16 18.85 -2.63
C GLU A 97 -28.10 19.96 -2.50
N LEU A 98 -27.58 20.47 -3.62
CA LEU A 98 -26.65 21.60 -3.64
C LEU A 98 -27.34 22.95 -3.35
N ASN A 99 -28.68 23.04 -3.44
CA ASN A 99 -29.43 24.24 -3.02
C ASN A 99 -29.30 24.53 -1.51
N ALA A 100 -28.76 23.59 -0.72
CA ALA A 100 -28.42 23.86 0.66
C ALA A 100 -27.36 24.98 0.79
N LEU A 101 -26.50 25.17 -0.22
CA LEU A 101 -25.47 26.22 -0.25
C LEU A 101 -26.06 27.62 -0.34
N ASP A 102 -27.28 27.78 -0.87
CA ASP A 102 -27.97 29.07 -1.01
C ASP A 102 -28.26 29.76 0.34
N GLN A 103 -28.13 29.01 1.45
CA GLN A 103 -28.34 29.50 2.82
C GLN A 103 -27.06 30.00 3.48
N PHE A 104 -25.93 29.95 2.78
CA PHE A 104 -24.62 30.31 3.29
C PHE A 104 -24.02 31.44 2.46
N GLN A 105 -23.20 32.27 3.09
CA GLN A 105 -22.48 33.37 2.47
C GLN A 105 -20.99 33.20 2.73
N ALA A 106 -20.16 33.76 1.86
CA ALA A 106 -18.72 33.82 2.10
C ALA A 106 -18.48 34.58 3.41
N VAL A 107 -17.69 33.99 4.30
CA VAL A 107 -17.27 34.67 5.52
C VAL A 107 -16.09 35.57 5.14
N GLU A 108 -16.26 36.88 5.26
CA GLU A 108 -15.16 37.84 5.10
C GLU A 108 -14.09 37.54 6.16
N PRO A 109 -12.79 37.64 5.84
CA PRO A 109 -11.73 37.57 6.83
C PRO A 109 -11.76 38.85 7.66
N GLU A 110 -12.76 39.00 8.52
CA GLU A 110 -12.66 39.92 9.64
C GLU A 110 -11.56 39.39 10.57
N GLY A 111 -10.68 40.29 11.01
CA GLY A 111 -9.58 39.98 11.90
C GLY A 111 -10.05 39.22 13.14
N GLU A 112 -9.12 38.58 13.81
CA GLU A 112 -9.31 37.72 14.98
C GLU A 112 -9.96 38.42 16.20
N GLU A 113 -11.18 38.94 16.10
CA GLU A 113 -11.91 39.57 17.19
C GLU A 113 -13.43 39.44 16.95
N ASP A 114 -13.99 38.25 17.18
CA ASP A 114 -15.34 38.05 17.76
C ASP A 114 -15.83 36.59 17.58
N ASP A 115 -15.28 35.66 18.37
CA ASP A 115 -16.05 34.45 18.75
C ASP A 115 -15.62 33.87 20.12
N MET A 116 -15.02 34.70 20.98
CA MET A 116 -14.69 34.36 22.39
C MET A 116 -15.66 34.97 23.42
N GLN A 117 -16.83 35.45 23.01
CA GLN A 117 -17.83 36.02 23.94
C GLN A 117 -19.15 35.24 23.98
N LEU A 118 -19.11 33.90 24.02
CA LEU A 118 -20.28 33.09 24.40
C LEU A 118 -19.85 31.81 25.14
N ASP A 119 -19.17 31.94 26.27
CA ASP A 119 -19.06 30.87 27.29
C ASP A 119 -18.63 31.43 28.68
N GLN A 120 -18.96 32.69 29.01
CA GLN A 120 -18.88 33.21 30.39
C GLN A 120 -20.25 33.23 31.04
N GLU A 121 -20.68 32.07 31.53
CA GLU A 121 -21.55 31.92 32.70
C GLU A 121 -21.46 30.45 33.14
N GLN A 122 -20.91 30.23 34.34
CA GLN A 122 -20.58 28.94 34.99
C GLN A 122 -19.17 28.42 34.71
N ASP A 123 -18.19 28.89 35.48
CA ASP A 123 -17.70 28.13 36.65
C ASP A 123 -16.71 29.00 37.43
N GLU A 124 -17.08 29.32 38.67
CA GLU A 124 -16.17 29.81 39.71
C GLU A 124 -15.39 28.61 40.29
N GLU A 125 -14.17 28.90 40.80
CA GLU A 125 -13.29 28.06 41.63
C GLU A 125 -12.32 27.11 40.87
N GLU A 126 -11.09 27.58 40.59
CA GLU A 126 -9.91 27.38 41.46
C GLU A 126 -8.62 27.93 40.81
N GLU A 127 -7.88 28.68 41.64
CA GLU A 127 -6.53 29.24 41.55
C GLU A 127 -5.43 28.18 41.24
N GLU A 128 -4.17 28.43 40.87
CA GLU A 128 -3.31 29.60 40.67
C GLU A 128 -2.01 29.17 39.94
N ALA A 129 -1.25 30.17 39.46
CA ALA A 129 0.21 30.23 39.32
C ALA A 129 0.93 29.48 38.16
N SER A 130 1.36 30.25 37.15
CA SER A 130 2.78 30.71 37.05
C SER A 130 2.95 31.54 35.78
N SER A 131 3.12 32.85 35.95
CA SER A 131 3.69 33.78 34.99
C SER A 131 5.19 33.53 34.84
N GLU A 132 5.72 33.64 33.63
CA GLU A 132 6.93 34.40 33.31
C GLU A 132 7.09 34.43 31.79
N GLU A 133 6.98 35.64 31.24
CA GLU A 133 7.28 36.03 29.87
C GLU A 133 8.79 36.31 29.77
N GLU A 134 9.44 35.87 28.70
CA GLU A 134 10.68 36.48 28.22
C GLU A 134 10.46 36.89 26.76
N GLU A 135 10.56 38.20 26.55
CA GLU A 135 10.66 38.90 25.28
C GLU A 135 12.04 38.66 24.67
N GLU A 136 12.15 38.47 23.35
CA GLU A 136 13.29 38.97 22.58
C GLU A 136 12.80 39.58 21.25
N GLU A 137 13.35 40.77 20.98
CA GLU A 137 13.09 41.67 19.84
C GLU A 137 13.83 41.24 18.56
N ASP A 138 13.21 41.61 17.43
CA ASP A 138 13.73 42.06 16.12
C ASP A 138 14.83 41.27 15.36
N ASP A 139 14.50 40.91 14.11
CA ASP A 139 15.04 41.65 12.96
C ASP A 139 14.21 41.39 11.68
N ASP A 140 13.81 42.48 11.03
CA ASP A 140 13.30 42.57 9.66
C ASP A 140 14.36 42.09 8.66
N ASP A 141 13.96 41.42 7.58
CA ASP A 141 14.45 41.74 6.23
C ASP A 141 13.62 41.02 5.14
N ASP A 142 12.97 41.89 4.36
CA ASP A 142 12.71 41.90 2.91
C ASP A 142 11.93 40.77 2.20
N ASP A 143 10.81 41.22 1.64
CA ASP A 143 10.07 40.72 0.48
C ASP A 143 10.99 40.29 -0.68
N ASP A 144 10.79 39.07 -1.19
CA ASP A 144 11.09 38.75 -2.59
C ASP A 144 9.85 38.10 -3.23
N ASP A 145 9.10 38.97 -3.91
CA ASP A 145 8.03 38.69 -4.87
C ASP A 145 8.66 38.17 -6.18
N GLU A 146 8.75 36.86 -6.35
CA GLU A 146 9.10 36.25 -7.64
C GLU A 146 7.85 35.89 -8.47
N GLY A 147 7.43 36.86 -9.28
CA GLY A 147 7.49 36.73 -10.73
C GLY A 147 6.63 35.63 -11.36
N PHE A 148 5.37 35.96 -11.63
CA PHE A 148 4.51 35.21 -12.55
C PHE A 148 4.99 35.43 -13.99
N ASP A 149 5.83 34.53 -14.51
CA ASP A 149 6.26 34.55 -15.90
C ASP A 149 5.10 34.09 -16.79
N SER A 150 4.54 35.04 -17.54
CA SER A 150 3.56 34.79 -18.59
C SER A 150 4.31 34.50 -19.89
N GLU A 151 4.56 33.23 -20.17
CA GLU A 151 4.90 32.81 -21.52
C GLU A 151 3.61 32.80 -22.37
N ASP A 152 3.50 33.85 -23.19
CA ASP A 152 2.70 33.88 -24.41
C ASP A 152 3.08 32.69 -25.29
N ASP A 153 2.12 31.84 -25.61
CA ASP A 153 2.23 30.91 -26.74
C ASP A 153 0.97 31.00 -27.60
N MET A 154 1.18 31.71 -28.71
CA MET A 154 0.52 31.73 -30.02
C MET A 154 -0.97 31.35 -30.10
N GLU A 155 -1.77 32.36 -30.45
CA GLU A 155 -3.09 32.23 -31.07
C GLU A 155 -3.00 31.40 -32.36
N GLU A 156 -3.40 30.13 -32.30
CA GLU A 156 -3.91 29.41 -33.46
C GLU A 156 -5.44 29.55 -33.44
N GLU A 157 -5.95 30.36 -34.37
CA GLU A 157 -7.37 30.32 -34.77
C GLU A 157 -7.64 28.92 -35.35
N GLU A 158 -8.33 28.06 -34.60
CA GLU A 158 -8.93 26.85 -35.15
C GLU A 158 -10.40 27.09 -35.44
N ASP A 159 -10.74 26.83 -36.70
CA ASP A 159 -12.04 26.98 -37.34
C ASP A 159 -13.20 26.37 -36.54
N ASP A 160 -14.29 27.12 -36.52
CA ASP A 160 -15.61 26.77 -36.01
C ASP A 160 -16.23 25.67 -36.93
N ASP A 161 -15.80 24.42 -36.76
CA ASP A 161 -16.41 23.28 -37.43
C ASP A 161 -17.69 22.88 -36.67
N ASP A 162 -18.81 23.42 -37.16
CA ASP A 162 -20.20 23.02 -36.88
C ASP A 162 -20.33 21.48 -36.89
N MET A 163 -20.32 20.86 -35.72
CA MET A 163 -20.80 19.50 -35.53
C MET A 163 -22.30 19.52 -35.26
N GLU A 164 -23.06 18.94 -36.20
CA GLU A 164 -24.51 18.83 -36.21
C GLU A 164 -25.12 18.47 -34.83
N GLU A 165 -26.04 19.32 -34.39
CA GLU A 165 -26.89 19.16 -33.22
C GLU A 165 -27.82 17.93 -33.36
N ASP A 166 -27.50 16.84 -32.67
CA ASP A 166 -28.52 15.90 -32.19
C ASP A 166 -28.93 16.33 -30.77
N ASP A 167 -29.77 17.36 -30.69
CA ASP A 167 -30.28 17.93 -29.45
C ASP A 167 -31.52 17.17 -28.95
N ASP A 168 -31.34 16.47 -27.83
CA ASP A 168 -32.44 16.01 -26.98
C ASP A 168 -32.10 16.24 -25.49
N SER A 169 -31.30 17.27 -25.17
CA SER A 169 -30.92 17.59 -23.78
C SER A 169 -30.92 19.10 -23.48
N ASN A 170 -31.90 19.57 -22.70
CA ASN A 170 -32.03 20.93 -22.14
C ASN A 170 -30.89 21.38 -21.18
N ALA A 171 -29.68 20.80 -21.26
CA ALA A 171 -28.56 21.08 -20.35
C ALA A 171 -27.69 22.25 -20.85
N THR A 172 -27.29 23.15 -19.96
CA THR A 172 -26.45 24.31 -20.32
C THR A 172 -25.00 23.88 -20.54
N ILE A 173 -24.41 24.24 -21.68
CA ILE A 173 -23.00 23.94 -21.98
C ILE A 173 -22.10 24.85 -21.13
N VAL A 174 -21.14 24.26 -20.41
CA VAL A 174 -20.18 25.02 -19.58
C VAL A 174 -19.15 25.69 -20.48
N THR A 175 -19.11 27.02 -20.46
CA THR A 175 -18.11 27.83 -21.21
C THR A 175 -16.89 28.16 -20.34
N LYS A 176 -15.81 28.60 -20.98
CA LYS A 176 -14.60 29.10 -20.29
C LYS A 176 -14.91 30.29 -19.39
N GLU A 177 -15.76 31.21 -19.85
CA GLU A 177 -16.16 32.41 -19.12
C GLU A 177 -16.91 32.06 -17.83
N MET A 178 -17.87 31.13 -17.90
CA MET A 178 -18.59 30.65 -16.71
C MET A 178 -17.63 30.05 -15.69
N LEU A 179 -16.66 29.26 -16.16
CA LEU A 179 -15.66 28.66 -15.28
C LEU A 179 -14.73 29.69 -14.65
N ASP A 180 -14.35 30.75 -15.38
CA ASP A 180 -13.52 31.82 -14.84
C ASP A 180 -14.27 32.65 -13.80
N GLU A 181 -15.57 32.91 -14.01
CA GLU A 181 -16.46 33.53 -13.01
C GLU A 181 -16.57 32.68 -11.75
N TRP A 182 -16.86 31.38 -11.89
CA TRP A 182 -16.94 30.46 -10.75
C TRP A 182 -15.60 30.32 -10.04
N THR A 183 -14.49 30.35 -10.78
CA THR A 183 -13.14 30.31 -10.18
C THR A 183 -12.88 31.56 -9.35
N LYS A 184 -13.27 32.74 -9.84
CA LYS A 184 -13.16 34.00 -9.09
C LYS A 184 -14.04 33.97 -7.83
N GLY A 185 -15.29 33.53 -7.96
CA GLY A 185 -16.19 33.38 -6.82
C GLY A 185 -15.67 32.37 -5.79
N ALA A 186 -15.09 31.25 -6.24
CA ALA A 186 -14.50 30.24 -5.37
C ALA A 186 -13.25 30.74 -4.63
N ARG A 187 -12.43 31.61 -5.25
CA ARG A 187 -11.32 32.31 -4.56
C ARG A 187 -11.84 33.22 -3.44
N ALA A 188 -12.97 33.88 -3.68
CA ALA A 188 -13.71 34.64 -2.65
C ALA A 188 -14.52 33.74 -1.70
N LYS A 189 -14.28 32.42 -1.72
CA LYS A 189 -14.96 31.40 -0.90
C LYS A 189 -16.49 31.41 -0.99
N SER A 190 -17.05 31.79 -2.14
CA SER A 190 -18.50 31.86 -2.37
C SER A 190 -19.16 30.46 -2.40
N PRO A 191 -20.16 30.18 -1.53
CA PRO A 191 -20.95 28.95 -1.60
C PRO A 191 -21.73 28.78 -2.91
N ASP A 192 -22.15 29.88 -3.53
CA ASP A 192 -22.85 29.86 -4.83
C ASP A 192 -21.91 29.43 -5.96
N ALA A 193 -20.67 29.94 -5.97
CA ALA A 193 -19.66 29.48 -6.94
C ALA A 193 -19.36 27.99 -6.75
N LEU A 194 -19.27 27.52 -5.50
CA LEU A 194 -19.10 26.10 -5.19
C LEU A 194 -20.25 25.24 -5.71
N LYS A 195 -21.49 25.71 -5.57
CA LYS A 195 -22.68 25.00 -6.08
C LYS A 195 -22.56 24.73 -7.57
N HIS A 196 -22.24 25.75 -8.36
CA HIS A 196 -22.09 25.62 -9.81
C HIS A 196 -20.93 24.69 -10.20
N LEU A 197 -19.78 24.82 -9.52
CA LEU A 197 -18.63 23.94 -9.71
C LEU A 197 -18.95 22.46 -9.41
N LEU A 198 -19.67 22.18 -8.32
CA LEU A 198 -20.07 20.82 -7.96
C LEU A 198 -21.12 20.24 -8.90
N MET A 199 -22.05 21.06 -9.43
CA MET A 199 -22.98 20.63 -10.47
C MET A 199 -22.23 20.24 -11.75
N ALA A 200 -21.29 21.07 -12.19
CA ALA A 200 -20.45 20.79 -13.36
C ALA A 200 -19.59 19.52 -13.14
N PHE A 201 -18.93 19.40 -11.99
CA PHE A 201 -18.14 18.20 -11.66
C PHE A 201 -19.00 16.93 -11.55
N ARG A 202 -20.22 17.03 -11.02
CA ARG A 202 -21.14 15.89 -10.99
C ARG A 202 -21.56 15.48 -12.41
N SER A 203 -21.80 16.44 -13.32
CA SER A 203 -22.17 16.12 -14.71
C SER A 203 -21.08 15.28 -15.41
N ILE A 204 -19.83 15.64 -15.16
CA ILE A 204 -18.62 14.95 -15.59
C ILE A 204 -18.62 13.48 -15.13
N THR A 205 -18.82 13.24 -13.83
CA THR A 205 -18.70 11.89 -13.25
C THR A 205 -19.89 10.96 -13.53
N ARG A 206 -20.97 11.50 -14.12
CA ARG A 206 -22.22 10.78 -14.41
C ARG A 206 -22.53 10.69 -15.91
N ALA A 207 -21.64 11.19 -16.78
CA ALA A 207 -21.81 11.14 -18.23
C ALA A 207 -22.07 9.71 -18.76
N ASP A 208 -21.45 8.70 -18.14
CA ASP A 208 -21.52 7.30 -18.58
C ASP A 208 -22.67 6.47 -17.95
N ASP A 209 -23.41 7.01 -16.98
CA ASP A 209 -24.36 6.22 -16.19
C ASP A 209 -25.65 5.84 -16.95
N GLY A 210 -25.88 6.42 -18.14
CA GLY A 210 -27.07 6.16 -18.97
C GLY A 210 -28.39 6.42 -18.23
N THR A 211 -28.33 7.18 -17.14
CA THR A 211 -29.50 7.59 -16.35
C THR A 211 -30.08 8.86 -16.94
N ASP A 212 -31.39 8.82 -17.20
CA ASP A 212 -32.24 9.91 -17.70
C ASP A 212 -32.44 11.05 -16.67
N THR A 213 -31.38 11.37 -15.94
CA THR A 213 -31.36 12.48 -14.99
C THR A 213 -31.05 13.76 -15.75
N GLN A 214 -32.03 14.67 -15.81
CA GLN A 214 -31.82 16.05 -16.26
C GLN A 214 -30.61 16.62 -15.53
N MET A 215 -29.60 17.02 -16.30
CA MET A 215 -28.41 17.69 -15.80
C MET A 215 -28.53 19.18 -16.10
N THR A 216 -28.22 20.01 -15.12
CA THR A 216 -28.20 21.46 -15.33
C THR A 216 -27.06 21.87 -16.26
N TYR A 217 -25.90 21.21 -16.11
CA TYR A 217 -24.70 21.50 -16.90
C TYR A 217 -24.24 20.30 -17.72
N ARG A 218 -23.60 20.60 -18.86
CA ARG A 218 -22.90 19.65 -19.72
C ARG A 218 -21.51 20.18 -20.04
N VAL A 219 -20.48 19.36 -19.83
CA VAL A 219 -19.09 19.69 -20.18
C VAL A 219 -18.70 18.84 -21.38
N THR A 220 -18.45 19.48 -22.52
CA THR A 220 -18.13 18.80 -23.79
C THR A 220 -16.63 18.77 -24.09
N ASN A 221 -15.88 19.78 -23.65
CA ASN A 221 -14.44 19.92 -23.95
C ASN A 221 -13.56 19.28 -22.86
N HIS A 222 -12.64 18.40 -23.27
CA HIS A 222 -11.68 17.70 -22.39
C HIS A 222 -10.73 18.63 -21.61
N LYS A 223 -10.33 19.78 -22.19
CA LYS A 223 -9.51 20.78 -21.47
C LYS A 223 -10.34 21.47 -20.37
N LEU A 224 -11.59 21.81 -20.67
CA LEU A 224 -12.51 22.40 -19.68
C LEU A 224 -12.85 21.41 -18.58
N TYR A 225 -13.03 20.13 -18.93
CA TYR A 225 -13.24 19.03 -17.99
C TYR A 225 -12.19 19.01 -16.88
N THR A 226 -10.91 18.97 -17.24
CA THR A 226 -9.81 18.90 -16.26
C THR A 226 -9.77 20.16 -15.40
N LYS A 227 -10.01 21.33 -15.99
CA LYS A 227 -10.02 22.60 -15.25
C LYS A 227 -11.19 22.66 -14.25
N VAL A 228 -12.40 22.24 -14.64
CA VAL A 228 -13.57 22.14 -13.75
C VAL A 228 -13.25 21.25 -12.56
N VAL A 229 -12.71 20.04 -12.78
CA VAL A 229 -12.37 19.12 -11.69
C VAL A 229 -11.33 19.74 -10.77
N LYS A 230 -10.23 20.28 -11.32
CA LYS A 230 -9.16 20.87 -10.51
C LYS A 230 -9.68 22.01 -9.61
N VAL A 231 -10.46 22.93 -10.18
CA VAL A 231 -11.03 24.07 -9.43
C VAL A 231 -12.05 23.59 -8.39
N ALA A 232 -12.93 22.65 -8.75
CA ALA A 232 -13.93 22.12 -7.83
C ALA A 232 -13.27 21.44 -6.61
N VAL A 233 -12.31 20.53 -6.84
CA VAL A 233 -11.64 19.80 -5.75
C VAL A 233 -10.82 20.74 -4.87
N LYS A 234 -10.05 21.66 -5.46
CA LYS A 234 -9.22 22.63 -4.71
C LYS A 234 -10.06 23.57 -3.83
N SER A 235 -11.24 23.98 -4.31
CA SER A 235 -12.05 25.01 -3.64
C SER A 235 -13.05 24.44 -2.62
N THR A 236 -13.41 23.16 -2.73
CA THR A 236 -14.49 22.58 -1.91
C THR A 236 -14.17 22.58 -0.42
N TYR A 237 -13.00 22.08 -0.02
CA TYR A 237 -12.65 22.04 1.41
C TYR A 237 -12.56 23.44 2.04
N PRO A 238 -11.80 24.42 1.48
CA PRO A 238 -11.70 25.77 2.05
C PRO A 238 -13.04 26.48 2.27
N ILE A 239 -14.04 26.24 1.41
CA ILE A 239 -15.38 26.82 1.53
C ILE A 239 -16.20 26.08 2.60
N LEU A 240 -16.20 24.75 2.57
CA LEU A 240 -16.94 23.96 3.57
C LEU A 240 -16.39 24.13 4.98
N SER A 241 -15.08 24.28 5.14
CA SER A 241 -14.43 24.47 6.45
C SER A 241 -14.83 25.77 7.15
N GLN A 242 -15.29 26.79 6.43
CA GLN A 242 -15.84 28.01 7.04
C GLN A 242 -17.18 27.79 7.76
N HIS A 243 -17.89 26.72 7.41
CA HIS A 243 -19.23 26.44 7.96
C HIS A 243 -19.28 25.14 8.79
N ILE A 244 -18.32 24.23 8.60
CA ILE A 244 -18.16 22.98 9.36
C ILE A 244 -16.98 23.16 10.33
N ILE A 245 -17.18 23.97 11.36
CA ILE A 245 -16.15 24.31 12.35
C ILE A 245 -16.11 23.22 13.44
N LEU A 246 -14.94 22.63 13.64
CA LEU A 246 -14.69 21.66 14.70
C LEU A 246 -14.27 22.39 15.98
N THR A 247 -14.97 22.12 17.08
CA THR A 247 -14.65 22.72 18.39
C THR A 247 -14.28 21.65 19.40
N LYS A 248 -13.79 22.06 20.59
CA LYS A 248 -13.53 21.13 21.71
C LYS A 248 -14.76 20.27 22.05
N LYS A 249 -15.98 20.83 21.94
CA LYS A 249 -17.28 20.18 22.15
C LYS A 249 -17.73 19.36 20.91
N ALA A 250 -17.46 19.84 19.69
CA ALA A 250 -17.86 19.19 18.42
C ALA A 250 -16.64 18.69 17.61
N ARG A 251 -15.93 17.68 18.12
CA ARG A 251 -14.73 17.10 17.48
C ARG A 251 -15.01 16.21 16.25
N HIS A 252 -16.27 16.06 15.84
CA HIS A 252 -16.68 15.22 14.71
C HIS A 252 -17.60 16.01 13.78
N PRO A 253 -17.42 15.98 12.45
CA PRO A 253 -18.21 16.80 11.51
C PRO A 253 -19.72 16.66 11.68
N ALA A 254 -20.21 15.44 11.88
CA ALA A 254 -21.64 15.16 12.12
C ALA A 254 -22.25 15.83 13.37
N LYS A 255 -21.42 16.35 14.29
CA LYS A 255 -21.86 17.04 15.52
C LYS A 255 -21.85 18.57 15.38
N THR A 256 -21.43 19.10 14.23
CA THR A 256 -21.39 20.54 13.98
C THR A 256 -22.79 21.09 13.68
N LYS A 257 -23.01 22.38 13.97
CA LYS A 257 -24.32 23.06 13.87
C LYS A 257 -24.93 22.98 12.46
N HIS A 258 -24.10 23.14 11.43
CA HIS A 258 -24.55 23.21 10.04
C HIS A 258 -24.52 21.87 9.30
N TRP A 259 -24.06 20.79 9.94
CA TRP A 259 -23.90 19.48 9.30
C TRP A 259 -25.16 18.98 8.59
N ARG A 260 -26.33 19.02 9.25
CA ARG A 260 -27.59 18.51 8.68
C ARG A 260 -27.98 19.17 7.35
N ARG A 261 -27.47 20.37 7.06
CA ARG A 261 -27.70 21.08 5.81
C ARG A 261 -26.63 20.76 4.77
N LEU A 262 -25.38 20.64 5.20
CA LEU A 262 -24.23 20.44 4.32
C LEU A 262 -23.90 18.96 4.04
N GLU A 263 -24.41 18.01 4.82
CA GLU A 263 -24.03 16.59 4.73
C GLU A 263 -24.20 16.02 3.32
N LYS A 264 -25.25 16.41 2.61
CA LYS A 264 -25.52 15.93 1.25
C LYS A 264 -24.64 16.61 0.20
N VAL A 265 -24.27 17.87 0.43
CA VAL A 265 -23.28 18.59 -0.40
C VAL A 265 -21.92 17.92 -0.28
N VAL A 266 -21.51 17.63 0.96
CA VAL A 266 -20.27 16.91 1.27
C VAL A 266 -20.29 15.51 0.64
N HIS A 267 -21.38 14.77 0.82
CA HIS A 267 -21.52 13.42 0.26
C HIS A 267 -21.41 13.41 -1.27
N LEU A 268 -22.10 14.34 -1.96
CA LEU A 268 -22.04 14.48 -3.41
C LEU A 268 -20.63 14.79 -3.90
N PHE A 269 -19.92 15.69 -3.21
CA PHE A 269 -18.52 15.99 -3.52
C PHE A 269 -17.63 14.75 -3.38
N LEU A 270 -17.69 14.08 -2.22
CA LEU A 270 -16.88 12.89 -1.96
C LEU A 270 -17.20 11.76 -2.96
N ASN A 271 -18.47 11.50 -3.25
CA ASN A 271 -18.88 10.50 -4.23
C ASN A 271 -18.37 10.85 -5.63
N SER A 272 -18.43 12.11 -6.04
CA SER A 272 -17.89 12.55 -7.35
C SER A 272 -16.38 12.30 -7.42
N CYS A 273 -15.64 12.63 -6.37
CA CYS A 273 -14.21 12.33 -6.27
C CYS A 273 -13.89 10.84 -6.34
N VAL A 274 -14.56 10.01 -5.54
CA VAL A 274 -14.35 8.55 -5.52
C VAL A 274 -14.62 7.93 -6.89
N ARG A 275 -15.72 8.35 -7.54
CA ARG A 275 -16.05 7.90 -8.89
C ARG A 275 -15.01 8.32 -9.90
N PHE A 276 -14.56 9.57 -9.82
CA PHE A 276 -13.61 10.09 -10.78
C PHE A 276 -12.24 9.40 -10.67
N LEU A 277 -11.74 9.17 -9.45
CA LEU A 277 -10.48 8.47 -9.18
C LEU A 277 -10.46 7.01 -9.66
N ARG A 278 -11.63 6.36 -9.76
CA ARG A 278 -11.72 4.91 -10.02
C ARG A 278 -11.04 4.47 -11.31
N ASP A 279 -11.26 5.21 -12.39
CA ASP A 279 -10.83 4.85 -13.74
C ASP A 279 -9.93 5.94 -14.36
N LEU A 280 -9.40 6.86 -13.56
CA LEU A 280 -8.53 7.95 -14.02
C LEU A 280 -7.08 7.49 -14.21
N ASP A 281 -6.59 7.57 -15.44
CA ASP A 281 -5.26 7.15 -15.88
C ASP A 281 -4.22 8.29 -15.93
N GLN A 282 -4.64 9.55 -15.79
CA GLN A 282 -3.74 10.70 -15.79
C GLN A 282 -3.07 10.88 -14.41
N ASP A 283 -1.81 10.48 -14.31
CA ASP A 283 -0.99 10.54 -13.09
C ASP A 283 -1.05 11.90 -12.37
N ASP A 284 -0.77 13.00 -13.07
CA ASP A 284 -0.78 14.35 -12.50
C ASP A 284 -2.15 14.72 -11.92
N LEU A 285 -3.23 14.31 -12.59
CA LEU A 285 -4.59 14.63 -12.15
C LEU A 285 -4.99 13.76 -10.96
N VAL A 286 -4.58 12.48 -10.91
CA VAL A 286 -4.76 11.62 -9.73
C VAL A 286 -4.05 12.24 -8.52
N GLN A 287 -2.76 12.59 -8.66
CA GLN A 287 -1.99 13.21 -7.60
C GLN A 287 -2.63 14.53 -7.13
N TYR A 288 -3.02 15.39 -8.07
CA TYR A 288 -3.68 16.66 -7.75
C TYR A 288 -4.96 16.46 -6.94
N ILE A 289 -5.80 15.53 -7.34
CA ILE A 289 -7.07 15.24 -6.65
C ILE A 289 -6.81 14.72 -5.24
N LEU A 290 -5.90 13.75 -5.08
CA LEU A 290 -5.58 13.18 -3.77
C LEU A 290 -5.02 14.24 -2.81
N THR A 291 -4.14 15.12 -3.29
CA THR A 291 -3.58 16.23 -2.51
C THR A 291 -4.68 17.18 -2.02
N HIS A 292 -5.62 17.56 -2.89
CA HIS A 292 -6.65 18.52 -2.53
C HIS A 292 -7.86 17.92 -1.78
N ILE A 293 -8.08 16.60 -1.88
CA ILE A 293 -9.05 15.90 -1.03
C ILE A 293 -8.50 15.62 0.37
N ALA A 294 -7.18 15.55 0.55
CA ALA A 294 -6.55 15.17 1.80
C ALA A 294 -7.13 15.90 3.04
N PRO A 295 -7.35 17.24 3.04
CA PRO A 295 -7.97 17.93 4.17
C PRO A 295 -9.43 17.54 4.43
N ALA A 296 -10.17 17.16 3.38
CA ALA A 296 -11.56 16.69 3.46
C ALA A 296 -11.68 15.22 3.90
N THR A 297 -10.58 14.50 4.09
CA THR A 297 -10.58 13.06 4.38
C THR A 297 -11.43 12.68 5.59
N MET A 298 -11.44 13.53 6.61
CA MET A 298 -12.22 13.30 7.83
C MET A 298 -13.73 13.19 7.59
N PHE A 299 -14.23 13.81 6.51
CA PHE A 299 -15.66 13.78 6.16
C PHE A 299 -16.12 12.39 5.71
N PHE A 300 -15.22 11.55 5.16
CA PHE A 300 -15.57 10.17 4.83
C PHE A 300 -16.05 9.38 6.06
N GLY A 301 -15.59 9.72 7.27
CA GLY A 301 -16.03 9.10 8.51
C GLY A 301 -17.55 9.18 8.73
N CYS A 302 -18.21 10.19 8.15
CA CYS A 302 -19.65 10.37 8.23
C CYS A 302 -20.45 9.48 7.25
N PHE A 303 -19.78 8.86 6.28
CA PHE A 303 -20.44 8.12 5.19
C PHE A 303 -19.82 6.71 5.03
N PRO A 304 -20.22 5.71 5.83
CA PRO A 304 -19.58 4.39 5.84
C PRO A 304 -19.57 3.65 4.50
N LYS A 305 -20.57 3.88 3.63
CA LYS A 305 -20.59 3.29 2.28
C LYS A 305 -19.51 3.92 1.39
N THR A 306 -19.52 5.24 1.30
CA THR A 306 -18.54 6.01 0.52
C THR A 306 -17.12 5.82 1.03
N ALA A 307 -16.93 5.74 2.35
CA ALA A 307 -15.65 5.47 2.98
C ALA A 307 -15.07 4.11 2.56
N ARG A 308 -15.89 3.04 2.59
CA ARG A 308 -15.47 1.70 2.17
C ARG A 308 -15.15 1.65 0.67
N GLU A 309 -15.95 2.34 -0.15
CA GLU A 309 -15.68 2.41 -1.59
C GLU A 309 -14.44 3.26 -1.90
N TYR A 310 -14.20 4.36 -1.17
CA TYR A 310 -12.99 5.16 -1.32
C TYR A 310 -11.74 4.35 -1.01
N LEU A 311 -11.71 3.65 0.14
CA LEU A 311 -10.61 2.76 0.49
C LEU A 311 -10.37 1.71 -0.59
N ARG A 312 -11.43 1.12 -1.13
CA ARG A 312 -11.33 0.15 -2.22
C ARG A 312 -10.72 0.77 -3.48
N VAL A 313 -11.19 1.93 -3.91
CA VAL A 313 -10.65 2.65 -5.07
C VAL A 313 -9.17 2.93 -4.86
N LEU A 314 -8.79 3.50 -3.71
CA LEU A 314 -7.39 3.78 -3.40
C LEU A 314 -6.52 2.51 -3.43
N LEU A 315 -7.00 1.40 -2.89
CA LEU A 315 -6.27 0.13 -2.91
C LEU A 315 -6.13 -0.45 -4.33
N ASP A 316 -7.15 -0.32 -5.17
CA ASP A 316 -7.11 -0.72 -6.58
C ASP A 316 -6.14 0.17 -7.38
N ARG A 317 -6.07 1.48 -7.10
CA ARG A 317 -5.10 2.41 -7.73
C ARG A 317 -3.68 2.16 -7.22
N TRP A 318 -3.51 1.95 -5.92
CA TRP A 318 -2.22 1.65 -5.29
C TRP A 318 -1.54 0.42 -5.91
N SER A 319 -2.29 -0.60 -6.33
CA SER A 319 -1.73 -1.79 -6.98
C SER A 319 -1.71 -1.72 -8.52
N ASP A 320 -2.12 -0.61 -9.13
CA ASP A 320 -2.21 -0.48 -10.58
C ASP A 320 -0.82 -0.44 -11.24
N SER A 321 -0.65 -1.26 -12.29
CA SER A 321 0.57 -1.27 -13.11
C SER A 321 0.66 -0.11 -14.08
N VAL A 322 -0.47 0.54 -14.40
CA VAL A 322 -0.51 1.62 -15.39
C VAL A 322 0.01 2.93 -14.80
N LEU A 323 -0.24 3.17 -13.51
CA LEU A 323 0.22 4.36 -12.81
C LEU A 323 1.73 4.36 -12.58
N SER A 324 2.34 5.53 -12.52
CA SER A 324 3.73 5.71 -12.05
C SER A 324 3.93 5.31 -10.59
N SER A 325 5.20 5.20 -10.19
CA SER A 325 5.58 4.87 -8.80
C SER A 325 5.14 5.96 -7.82
N GLU A 326 5.28 7.21 -8.23
CA GLU A 326 4.95 8.41 -7.48
C GLU A 326 3.43 8.52 -7.26
N THR A 327 2.64 8.23 -8.30
CA THR A 327 1.18 8.25 -8.18
C THR A 327 0.65 7.12 -7.30
N ARG A 328 1.25 5.92 -7.36
CA ARG A 328 0.94 4.83 -6.42
C ARG A 328 1.29 5.21 -4.98
N ALA A 329 2.43 5.86 -4.76
CA ALA A 329 2.83 6.35 -3.44
C ALA A 329 1.81 7.38 -2.92
N ALA A 330 1.33 8.30 -3.76
CA ALA A 330 0.27 9.24 -3.39
C ALA A 330 -1.03 8.52 -2.99
N CYS A 331 -1.41 7.46 -3.71
CA CYS A 331 -2.54 6.61 -3.33
C CYS A 331 -2.33 5.94 -1.97
N TYR A 332 -1.13 5.43 -1.69
CA TYR A 332 -0.78 4.87 -0.39
C TYR A 332 -0.86 5.91 0.74
N GLN A 333 -0.30 7.11 0.54
CA GLN A 333 -0.41 8.19 1.53
C GLN A 333 -1.86 8.57 1.81
N ALA A 334 -2.70 8.59 0.77
CA ALA A 334 -4.14 8.78 0.93
C ALA A 334 -4.81 7.64 1.72
N ILE A 335 -4.38 6.37 1.55
CA ILE A 335 -4.85 5.23 2.38
C ILE A 335 -4.48 5.45 3.84
N LYS A 336 -3.22 5.80 4.12
CA LYS A 336 -2.70 6.01 5.48
C LYS A 336 -3.42 7.16 6.19
N LEU A 337 -3.60 8.28 5.49
CA LEU A 337 -4.36 9.43 6.01
C LEU A 337 -5.82 9.05 6.25
N PHE A 338 -6.48 8.38 5.30
CA PHE A 338 -7.85 7.92 5.43
C PHE A 338 -8.04 6.95 6.61
N ALA A 339 -7.13 5.99 6.77
CA ALA A 339 -7.17 5.00 7.84
C ALA A 339 -7.21 5.62 9.24
N THR A 340 -6.58 6.79 9.41
CA THR A 340 -6.40 7.45 10.72
C THR A 340 -7.32 8.65 10.93
N ALA A 341 -7.52 9.48 9.90
CA ALA A 341 -8.29 10.71 9.99
C ALA A 341 -9.80 10.53 9.78
N ALA A 342 -10.23 9.52 9.01
CA ALA A 342 -11.65 9.21 8.88
C ALA A 342 -12.09 8.40 10.10
N VAL A 343 -12.96 9.00 10.91
CA VAL A 343 -13.47 8.41 12.15
C VAL A 343 -15.00 8.41 12.09
N ASP A 344 -15.61 7.28 12.39
CA ASP A 344 -17.07 7.17 12.42
C ASP A 344 -17.70 7.83 13.66
N THR A 345 -19.03 7.83 13.73
CA THR A 345 -19.78 8.42 14.85
C THR A 345 -19.50 7.76 16.20
N GLU A 346 -19.02 6.51 16.19
CA GLU A 346 -18.65 5.71 17.36
C GLU A 346 -17.18 5.90 17.77
N LYS A 347 -16.45 6.78 17.07
CA LYS A 347 -15.01 7.05 17.23
C LYS A 347 -14.10 5.91 16.77
N ASN A 348 -14.59 5.00 15.93
CA ASN A 348 -13.75 3.99 15.30
C ASN A 348 -13.15 4.55 14.01
N ASN A 349 -11.85 4.35 13.81
CA ASN A 349 -11.18 4.70 12.57
C ASN A 349 -11.23 3.54 11.56
N TYR A 350 -10.75 3.79 10.33
CA TYR A 350 -10.74 2.77 9.27
C TYR A 350 -9.45 1.95 9.22
N LEU A 351 -8.53 2.11 10.18
CA LEU A 351 -7.26 1.39 10.22
C LEU A 351 -7.40 -0.14 10.15
N PRO A 352 -8.33 -0.82 10.87
CA PRO A 352 -8.49 -2.26 10.71
C PRO A 352 -8.82 -2.68 9.27
N HIS A 353 -9.60 -1.86 8.56
CA HIS A 353 -9.99 -2.11 7.17
C HIS A 353 -8.82 -1.86 6.21
N ALA A 354 -8.03 -0.82 6.47
CA ALA A 354 -6.85 -0.49 5.68
C ALA A 354 -5.75 -1.55 5.84
N LEU A 355 -5.44 -1.98 7.07
CA LEU A 355 -4.48 -3.07 7.35
C LEU A 355 -4.85 -4.36 6.61
N LYS A 356 -6.15 -4.72 6.67
CA LYS A 356 -6.70 -5.85 5.93
C LYS A 356 -6.56 -5.67 4.43
N GLY A 357 -6.96 -4.51 3.91
CA GLY A 357 -6.98 -4.22 2.49
C GLY A 357 -5.58 -4.26 1.87
N VAL A 358 -4.62 -3.57 2.48
CA VAL A 358 -3.23 -3.49 2.05
C VAL A 358 -2.60 -4.88 1.95
N TYR A 359 -2.70 -5.69 3.02
CA TYR A 359 -2.11 -7.04 3.02
C TYR A 359 -2.74 -7.94 1.95
N LEU A 360 -4.07 -7.93 1.82
CA LEU A 360 -4.75 -8.81 0.86
C LEU A 360 -4.52 -8.39 -0.58
N VAL A 361 -4.47 -7.09 -0.87
CA VAL A 361 -4.17 -6.57 -2.20
C VAL A 361 -2.72 -6.87 -2.56
N PHE A 362 -1.77 -6.68 -1.65
CA PHE A 362 -0.39 -7.13 -1.84
C PHE A 362 -0.34 -8.63 -2.15
N ALA A 363 -0.90 -9.48 -1.28
CA ALA A 363 -0.89 -10.93 -1.45
C ALA A 363 -1.51 -11.36 -2.79
N LYS A 364 -2.58 -10.70 -3.24
CA LYS A 364 -3.24 -10.97 -4.52
C LYS A 364 -2.34 -10.64 -5.72
N HIS A 365 -1.58 -9.56 -5.64
CA HIS A 365 -0.70 -9.11 -6.73
C HIS A 365 0.66 -9.84 -6.73
N SER A 366 1.07 -10.43 -5.60
CA SER A 366 2.32 -11.19 -5.44
C SER A 366 2.25 -12.64 -5.93
N THR A 367 1.32 -12.98 -6.84
CA THR A 367 1.20 -14.36 -7.38
C THR A 367 2.31 -14.72 -8.38
N ARG A 368 2.95 -13.71 -8.98
CA ARG A 368 4.07 -13.87 -9.91
C ARG A 368 5.00 -12.68 -9.81
N VAL A 369 6.29 -12.94 -9.68
CA VAL A 369 7.35 -11.91 -9.75
C VAL A 369 8.05 -12.01 -11.09
N THR A 370 8.23 -10.86 -11.73
CA THR A 370 8.83 -10.65 -13.05
C THR A 370 9.61 -9.35 -13.03
N GLU A 371 10.56 -9.19 -13.95
CA GLU A 371 11.35 -7.95 -14.06
C GLU A 371 10.45 -6.69 -14.14
N SER A 372 9.35 -6.75 -14.89
CA SER A 372 8.44 -5.61 -15.07
C SER A 372 7.59 -5.25 -13.86
N ASN A 373 7.43 -6.15 -12.87
CA ASN A 373 6.58 -5.90 -11.70
C ASN A 373 7.33 -5.95 -10.36
N HIS A 374 8.60 -6.35 -10.35
CA HIS A 374 9.38 -6.53 -9.13
C HIS A 374 9.47 -5.24 -8.32
N ALA A 375 9.88 -4.12 -8.94
CA ALA A 375 9.99 -2.83 -8.27
C ALA A 375 8.67 -2.37 -7.63
N ARG A 376 7.54 -2.53 -8.33
CA ARG A 376 6.21 -2.21 -7.79
C ARG A 376 5.85 -3.10 -6.59
N LEU A 377 6.14 -4.41 -6.66
CA LEU A 377 5.85 -5.31 -5.54
C LEU A 377 6.71 -4.98 -4.30
N GLN A 378 7.97 -4.57 -4.50
CA GLN A 378 8.84 -4.09 -3.43
C GLN A 378 8.31 -2.80 -2.79
N GLN A 379 7.90 -1.82 -3.61
CA GLN A 379 7.22 -0.61 -3.14
C GLN A 379 5.99 -0.96 -2.29
N MET A 380 5.12 -1.83 -2.80
CA MET A 380 3.91 -2.26 -2.08
C MET A 380 4.22 -3.01 -0.78
N LEU A 381 5.31 -3.79 -0.74
CA LEU A 381 5.75 -4.47 0.46
C LEU A 381 6.14 -3.45 1.53
N GLN A 382 7.04 -2.52 1.20
CA GLN A 382 7.53 -1.50 2.13
C GLN A 382 6.40 -0.62 2.67
N GLU A 383 5.64 0.00 1.77
CA GLU A 383 4.50 0.85 2.13
C GLU A 383 3.47 0.05 2.95
N GLY A 384 3.20 -1.19 2.54
CA GLY A 384 2.23 -2.03 3.21
C GLY A 384 2.65 -2.43 4.63
N THR A 385 3.94 -2.69 4.85
CA THR A 385 4.47 -2.98 6.19
C THR A 385 4.48 -1.74 7.09
N ASP A 386 4.75 -0.56 6.54
CA ASP A 386 4.79 0.70 7.30
C ASP A 386 3.42 1.03 7.93
N LEU A 387 2.32 0.62 7.30
CA LEU A 387 0.97 0.85 7.84
C LEU A 387 0.76 0.12 9.19
N TYR A 388 1.43 -1.02 9.40
CA TYR A 388 1.33 -1.79 10.65
C TYR A 388 2.03 -1.11 11.82
N ALA A 389 2.97 -0.20 11.55
CA ALA A 389 3.65 0.58 12.58
C ALA A 389 2.80 1.76 13.11
N VAL A 390 1.72 2.13 12.43
CA VAL A 390 0.84 3.25 12.84
C VAL A 390 0.14 2.96 14.18
N ASP A 391 -0.35 1.74 14.37
CA ASP A 391 -0.83 1.23 15.65
C ASP A 391 -0.30 -0.20 15.83
N PRO A 392 0.85 -0.37 16.52
CA PRO A 392 1.48 -1.68 16.67
C PRO A 392 0.60 -2.71 17.38
N LYS A 393 -0.31 -2.28 18.27
CA LYS A 393 -1.21 -3.19 18.99
C LYS A 393 -2.26 -3.76 18.05
N MET A 394 -2.89 -2.90 17.24
CA MET A 394 -3.85 -3.32 16.23
C MET A 394 -3.18 -4.12 15.11
N GLY A 395 -2.00 -3.68 14.66
CA GLY A 395 -1.16 -4.41 13.70
C GLY A 395 -0.84 -5.83 14.16
N ALA A 396 -0.43 -6.01 15.42
CA ALA A 396 -0.14 -7.33 16.00
C ALA A 396 -1.36 -8.26 16.04
N GLN A 397 -2.55 -7.74 16.39
CA GLN A 397 -3.80 -8.52 16.36
C GLN A 397 -4.12 -9.01 14.94
N HIS A 398 -3.93 -8.14 13.95
CA HIS A 398 -4.13 -8.49 12.56
C HIS A 398 -3.09 -9.52 12.09
N ALA A 399 -1.81 -9.34 12.45
CA ALA A 399 -0.72 -10.25 12.13
C ALA A 399 -0.97 -11.67 12.67
N ASP A 400 -1.42 -11.82 13.92
CA ASP A 400 -1.71 -13.13 14.52
C ASP A 400 -2.70 -13.94 13.66
N VAL A 401 -3.76 -13.31 13.14
CA VAL A 401 -4.76 -13.97 12.29
C VAL A 401 -4.14 -14.54 11.02
N TYR A 402 -3.39 -13.73 10.27
CA TYR A 402 -2.85 -14.16 8.97
C TYR A 402 -1.63 -15.07 9.10
N ILE A 403 -0.84 -14.93 10.16
CA ILE A 403 0.28 -15.83 10.43
C ILE A 403 -0.25 -17.22 10.85
N ARG A 404 -1.32 -17.29 11.65
CA ARG A 404 -2.02 -18.58 11.90
C ARG A 404 -2.58 -19.20 10.62
N GLN A 405 -3.08 -18.39 9.70
CA GLN A 405 -3.55 -18.85 8.39
C GLN A 405 -2.41 -19.46 7.57
N LEU A 406 -1.28 -18.76 7.43
CA LEU A 406 -0.08 -19.31 6.79
C LEU A 406 0.40 -20.60 7.45
N SER A 407 0.39 -20.65 8.78
CA SER A 407 0.72 -21.86 9.55
C SER A 407 -0.20 -23.03 9.22
N SER A 408 -1.52 -22.79 9.15
CA SER A 408 -2.51 -23.80 8.80
C SER A 408 -2.28 -24.34 7.38
N HIS A 409 -2.01 -23.45 6.43
CA HIS A 409 -1.72 -23.82 5.05
C HIS A 409 -0.46 -24.68 4.94
N LEU A 410 0.64 -24.29 5.59
CA LEU A 410 1.87 -25.07 5.63
C LEU A 410 1.67 -26.45 6.30
N LYS A 411 0.91 -26.51 7.40
CA LYS A 411 0.57 -27.77 8.08
C LYS A 411 -0.26 -28.69 7.19
N ALA A 412 -1.22 -28.14 6.44
CA ALA A 412 -2.02 -28.90 5.49
C ALA A 412 -1.15 -29.49 4.36
N ALA A 413 -0.25 -28.68 3.78
CA ALA A 413 0.70 -29.14 2.78
C ALA A 413 1.63 -30.23 3.31
N ARG A 414 2.17 -30.04 4.52
CA ARG A 414 3.04 -31.02 5.17
C ARG A 414 2.31 -32.33 5.49
N LYS A 415 1.01 -32.30 5.79
CA LYS A 415 0.21 -33.49 6.04
C LYS A 415 -0.15 -34.22 4.74
N ALA A 416 -0.51 -33.48 3.70
CA ALA A 416 -0.94 -34.05 2.43
C ALA A 416 0.24 -34.63 1.63
N GLN A 417 1.41 -33.97 1.63
CA GLN A 417 2.60 -34.37 0.86
C GLN A 417 2.33 -34.56 -0.65
N THR A 418 1.26 -33.96 -1.17
CA THR A 418 0.98 -33.98 -2.61
C THR A 418 1.74 -32.87 -3.30
N GLN A 419 2.10 -33.08 -4.57
CA GLN A 419 2.77 -32.07 -5.39
C GLN A 419 2.00 -30.74 -5.43
N GLU A 420 0.68 -30.82 -5.53
CA GLU A 420 -0.23 -29.67 -5.52
C GLU A 420 -0.16 -28.88 -4.21
N SER A 421 -0.18 -29.57 -3.07
CA SER A 421 -0.13 -28.93 -1.76
C SER A 421 1.25 -28.34 -1.43
N ILE A 422 2.34 -28.94 -1.93
CA ILE A 422 3.68 -28.36 -1.81
C ILE A 422 3.79 -27.12 -2.71
N ARG A 423 3.25 -27.17 -3.93
CA ARG A 423 3.25 -26.03 -4.87
C ARG A 423 2.52 -24.81 -4.32
N SER A 424 1.44 -24.99 -3.56
CA SER A 424 0.70 -23.86 -2.99
C SER A 424 1.49 -23.10 -1.91
N VAL A 425 2.44 -23.77 -1.23
CA VAL A 425 3.39 -23.13 -0.30
C VAL A 425 4.63 -22.64 -1.06
N TYR A 426 5.12 -23.38 -2.05
CA TYR A 426 6.29 -23.03 -2.86
C TYR A 426 5.91 -22.15 -4.05
N ALA A 427 5.10 -21.13 -3.78
CA ALA A 427 4.62 -20.15 -4.75
C ALA A 427 4.99 -18.73 -4.30
N TRP A 428 5.14 -17.82 -5.27
CA TRP A 428 5.48 -16.41 -5.02
C TRP A 428 4.57 -15.78 -3.98
N GLN A 429 3.26 -16.02 -4.07
CA GLN A 429 2.31 -15.45 -3.13
C GLN A 429 2.63 -15.81 -1.68
N PHE A 430 2.95 -17.07 -1.39
CA PHE A 430 3.26 -17.50 -0.03
C PHE A 430 4.59 -16.94 0.45
N ILE A 431 5.62 -16.95 -0.40
CA ILE A 431 6.97 -16.45 -0.07
C ILE A 431 6.95 -14.93 0.14
N SER A 432 6.27 -14.18 -0.73
CA SER A 432 6.08 -12.74 -0.58
C SER A 432 5.26 -12.40 0.66
N CYS A 433 4.28 -13.23 1.06
CA CYS A 433 3.60 -13.04 2.35
C CYS A 433 4.53 -13.27 3.54
N LEU A 434 5.47 -14.24 3.46
CA LEU A 434 6.49 -14.38 4.51
C LEU A 434 7.36 -13.14 4.60
N ASP A 435 7.78 -12.59 3.47
CA ASP A 435 8.61 -11.38 3.40
C ASP A 435 7.88 -10.16 3.99
N PHE A 436 6.60 -9.98 3.62
CA PHE A 436 5.73 -8.96 4.19
C PHE A 436 5.64 -9.07 5.72
N TRP A 437 5.40 -10.27 6.26
CA TRP A 437 5.29 -10.44 7.70
C TRP A 437 6.64 -10.32 8.42
N ALA A 438 7.75 -10.69 7.79
CA ALA A 438 9.08 -10.41 8.33
C ALA A 438 9.29 -8.89 8.50
N GLY A 439 8.97 -8.09 7.47
CA GLY A 439 9.06 -6.64 7.52
C GLY A 439 8.12 -6.02 8.56
N ALA A 440 6.84 -6.39 8.55
CA ALA A 440 5.84 -5.87 9.49
C ALA A 440 6.19 -6.20 10.96
N ILE A 441 6.67 -7.42 11.23
CA ILE A 441 7.13 -7.79 12.58
C ILE A 441 8.41 -7.02 12.92
N GLY A 442 9.36 -6.90 11.98
CA GLY A 442 10.60 -6.13 12.18
C GLY A 442 10.33 -4.70 12.65
N LEU A 443 9.40 -4.00 11.98
CA LEU A 443 9.02 -2.63 12.32
C LEU A 443 8.26 -2.49 13.66
N THR A 444 7.57 -3.55 14.10
CA THR A 444 6.71 -3.51 15.31
C THR A 444 7.30 -4.24 16.52
N CYS A 445 8.46 -4.87 16.36
CA CYS A 445 9.23 -5.58 17.38
C CYS A 445 10.67 -5.05 17.48
N SER A 446 10.89 -3.75 17.22
CA SER A 446 12.20 -3.16 17.46
C SER A 446 12.36 -2.82 18.95
N PRO A 447 13.60 -2.79 19.47
CA PRO A 447 13.88 -2.36 20.85
C PRO A 447 13.34 -0.95 21.18
N GLU A 448 13.18 -0.09 20.17
CA GLU A 448 12.75 1.30 20.30
C GLU A 448 11.22 1.48 20.25
N VAL A 449 10.51 0.66 19.46
CA VAL A 449 9.06 0.77 19.24
C VAL A 449 8.27 -0.08 20.24
N GLY A 450 8.87 -1.15 20.75
CA GLY A 450 8.30 -2.00 21.80
C GLY A 450 8.00 -3.44 21.36
N THR A 451 7.34 -4.20 22.23
CA THR A 451 7.18 -5.66 22.08
C THR A 451 5.78 -6.08 21.61
N ALA A 452 5.04 -5.20 20.92
CA ALA A 452 3.63 -5.42 20.61
C ALA A 452 3.38 -6.69 19.77
N SER A 453 4.24 -6.95 18.78
CA SER A 453 4.16 -8.15 17.91
C SER A 453 4.98 -9.35 18.42
N LEU A 454 5.60 -9.25 19.61
CA LEU A 454 6.45 -10.31 20.18
C LEU A 454 5.74 -11.67 20.30
N PRO A 455 4.44 -11.75 20.66
CA PRO A 455 3.72 -13.02 20.72
C PRO A 455 3.65 -13.76 19.36
N VAL A 456 3.75 -13.04 18.25
CA VAL A 456 3.62 -13.58 16.89
C VAL A 456 4.97 -13.86 16.23
N LEU A 457 6.07 -13.29 16.76
CA LEU A 457 7.43 -13.46 16.26
C LEU A 457 7.83 -14.94 16.20
N GLN A 458 7.77 -15.66 17.33
CA GLN A 458 8.15 -17.08 17.34
C GLN A 458 7.29 -17.94 16.40
N PRO A 459 5.93 -17.84 16.43
CA PRO A 459 5.09 -18.53 15.45
C PRO A 459 5.49 -18.25 13.99
N PHE A 460 5.86 -17.02 13.65
CA PHE A 460 6.32 -16.65 12.31
C PHE A 460 7.66 -17.33 11.97
N VAL A 461 8.65 -17.25 12.86
CA VAL A 461 9.96 -17.90 12.67
C VAL A 461 9.79 -19.40 12.43
N ASP A 462 8.93 -20.05 13.21
CA ASP A 462 8.65 -21.48 13.03
C ASP A 462 8.08 -21.77 11.63
N ILE A 463 7.16 -20.96 11.12
CA ILE A 463 6.59 -21.15 9.77
C ILE A 463 7.68 -20.99 8.70
N ALA A 464 8.51 -19.95 8.80
CA ALA A 464 9.58 -19.71 7.84
C ALA A 464 10.61 -20.86 7.83
N LEU A 465 11.07 -21.31 9.01
CA LEU A 465 12.01 -22.43 9.12
C LEU A 465 11.42 -23.77 8.65
N ASN A 466 10.12 -24.01 8.91
CA ASN A 466 9.45 -25.20 8.37
C ASN A 466 9.25 -25.11 6.85
N THR A 467 9.05 -23.92 6.30
CA THR A 467 8.96 -23.68 4.85
C THR A 467 10.27 -24.06 4.15
N LEU A 468 11.42 -23.66 4.72
CA LEU A 468 12.75 -24.06 4.22
C LEU A 468 12.93 -25.58 4.11
N ARG A 469 12.29 -26.34 5.01
CA ARG A 469 12.42 -27.79 5.15
C ARG A 469 11.29 -28.59 4.47
N LEU A 470 10.27 -27.93 3.93
CA LEU A 470 9.08 -28.62 3.41
C LEU A 470 9.43 -29.57 2.25
N ASN A 471 10.30 -29.15 1.34
CA ASN A 471 10.80 -29.96 0.24
C ASN A 471 12.32 -29.75 0.04
N PRO A 472 13.17 -30.72 0.39
CA PRO A 472 14.64 -30.58 0.38
C PRO A 472 15.29 -30.69 -1.00
N VAL A 473 14.52 -30.60 -2.11
CA VAL A 473 15.07 -30.69 -3.47
C VAL A 473 16.05 -29.52 -3.77
N PRO A 474 17.24 -29.77 -4.34
CA PRO A 474 18.24 -28.73 -4.61
C PRO A 474 17.76 -27.59 -5.53
N GLN A 475 16.84 -27.87 -6.46
CA GLN A 475 16.29 -26.88 -7.39
C GLN A 475 15.51 -25.75 -6.69
N PHE A 476 15.05 -25.94 -5.45
CA PHE A 476 14.36 -24.89 -4.68
C PHE A 476 15.33 -24.06 -3.82
N LEU A 477 16.63 -24.08 -4.13
CA LEU A 477 17.59 -23.20 -3.48
C LEU A 477 17.20 -21.71 -3.57
N PRO A 478 16.75 -21.17 -4.72
CA PRO A 478 16.36 -19.76 -4.80
C PRO A 478 15.27 -19.39 -3.80
N LEU A 479 14.22 -20.21 -3.66
CA LEU A 479 13.19 -20.03 -2.64
C LEU A 479 13.75 -19.99 -1.21
N ARG A 480 14.72 -20.85 -0.89
CA ARG A 480 15.36 -20.83 0.43
C ARG A 480 16.15 -19.56 0.67
N VAL A 481 16.80 -19.02 -0.36
CA VAL A 481 17.55 -17.76 -0.30
C VAL A 481 16.60 -16.61 0.03
N HIS A 482 15.44 -16.52 -0.63
CA HIS A 482 14.40 -15.53 -0.30
C HIS A 482 14.00 -15.58 1.17
N VAL A 483 13.61 -16.76 1.65
CA VAL A 483 13.16 -16.92 3.05
C VAL A 483 14.29 -16.62 4.04
N ILE A 484 15.54 -17.00 3.75
CA ILE A 484 16.68 -16.67 4.61
C ILE A 484 16.93 -15.16 4.63
N ARG A 485 16.89 -14.47 3.49
CA ARG A 485 17.06 -13.01 3.44
C ARG A 485 15.99 -12.29 4.27
N SER A 486 14.72 -12.68 4.17
CA SER A 486 13.65 -12.13 5.02
C SER A 486 13.92 -12.39 6.52
N LEU A 487 14.43 -13.57 6.87
CA LEU A 487 14.79 -13.88 8.26
C LEU A 487 16.03 -13.11 8.74
N ILE A 488 17.02 -12.86 7.88
CA ILE A 488 18.17 -12.01 8.21
C ILE A 488 17.69 -10.58 8.51
N GLY A 489 16.85 -10.01 7.64
CA GLY A 489 16.27 -8.68 7.88
C GLY A 489 15.45 -8.60 9.18
N LEU A 490 14.70 -9.66 9.51
CA LEU A 490 13.98 -9.76 10.78
C LEU A 490 14.94 -9.80 11.99
N ILE A 491 16.02 -10.57 11.91
CA ILE A 491 17.05 -10.59 12.97
C ILE A 491 17.63 -9.20 13.15
N ASP A 492 18.01 -8.55 12.06
CA ASP A 492 18.62 -7.22 12.07
C ASP A 492 17.73 -6.18 12.74
N SER A 493 16.43 -6.21 12.42
CA SER A 493 15.44 -5.25 12.95
C SER A 493 15.08 -5.48 14.42
N THR A 494 15.10 -6.75 14.87
CA THR A 494 14.54 -7.13 16.20
C THR A 494 15.60 -7.54 17.21
N GLY A 495 16.82 -7.86 16.76
CA GLY A 495 17.85 -8.51 17.57
C GLY A 495 17.52 -9.96 17.98
N TYR A 496 16.39 -10.52 17.52
CA TYR A 496 15.96 -11.87 17.89
C TYR A 496 16.84 -12.91 17.18
N TYR A 497 17.56 -13.73 17.95
CA TYR A 497 18.47 -14.73 17.39
C TYR A 497 17.72 -15.90 16.74
N ILE A 498 17.97 -16.10 15.43
CA ILE A 498 17.52 -17.28 14.68
C ILE A 498 18.75 -18.02 14.15
N PRO A 499 18.93 -19.33 14.42
CA PRO A 499 20.13 -20.07 14.00
C PRO A 499 20.08 -20.40 12.50
N LEU A 500 20.39 -19.42 11.64
CA LEU A 500 20.34 -19.57 10.18
C LEU A 500 21.58 -20.21 9.56
N ALA A 501 22.74 -20.15 10.23
CA ALA A 501 24.00 -20.69 9.70
C ALA A 501 23.88 -22.13 9.15
N PRO A 502 23.26 -23.12 9.85
CA PRO A 502 23.10 -24.47 9.31
C PRO A 502 22.28 -24.56 8.02
N PHE A 503 21.36 -23.63 7.80
CA PHE A 503 20.57 -23.58 6.57
C PHE A 503 21.35 -22.96 5.42
N ILE A 504 22.11 -21.89 5.70
CA ILE A 504 22.95 -21.20 4.71
C ILE A 504 24.07 -22.13 4.22
N PHE A 505 24.67 -22.97 5.08
CA PHE A 505 25.66 -23.97 4.64
C PHE A 505 25.13 -24.96 3.60
N ASN A 506 23.81 -25.16 3.51
CA ASN A 506 23.21 -26.02 2.48
C ASN A 506 23.07 -25.33 1.12
N PHE A 507 23.42 -24.04 1.00
CA PHE A 507 23.34 -23.31 -0.26
C PHE A 507 24.41 -23.76 -1.26
N PHE A 508 25.60 -24.08 -0.75
CA PHE A 508 26.74 -24.45 -1.56
C PHE A 508 27.33 -25.76 -1.08
N TYR A 509 27.05 -26.81 -1.85
CA TYR A 509 27.71 -28.10 -1.75
C TYR A 509 28.33 -28.42 -3.11
N VAL A 510 29.59 -28.82 -3.10
CA VAL A 510 30.29 -29.31 -4.29
C VAL A 510 30.34 -30.82 -4.21
N ASP A 511 29.52 -31.50 -5.01
CA ASP A 511 29.64 -32.94 -5.19
C ASP A 511 30.84 -33.23 -6.12
N PRO A 512 31.89 -33.94 -5.66
CA PRO A 512 33.04 -34.28 -6.50
C PRO A 512 32.70 -35.16 -7.70
N SER A 513 31.55 -35.84 -7.69
CA SER A 513 31.08 -36.73 -8.77
C SER A 513 30.28 -36.00 -9.86
N GLU A 514 29.82 -34.77 -9.59
CA GLU A 514 29.05 -33.99 -10.54
C GLU A 514 29.94 -33.38 -11.63
N LYS A 515 29.57 -33.62 -12.90
CA LYS A 515 30.23 -33.01 -14.05
C LYS A 515 29.69 -31.62 -14.29
N ILE A 516 30.50 -30.61 -14.01
CA ILE A 516 30.16 -29.20 -14.27
C ILE A 516 30.47 -28.85 -15.73
N VAL A 517 29.47 -28.32 -16.45
CA VAL A 517 29.61 -27.89 -17.84
C VAL A 517 29.84 -26.39 -17.90
N ASN A 518 30.69 -25.96 -18.82
CA ASN A 518 30.90 -24.54 -19.12
C ASN A 518 29.99 -24.13 -20.27
N VAL A 519 28.82 -23.56 -19.94
CA VAL A 519 27.85 -23.04 -20.90
C VAL A 519 27.81 -21.51 -20.75
N ASN A 520 27.69 -20.80 -21.88
CA ASN A 520 27.52 -19.35 -21.87
C ASN A 520 26.04 -19.02 -21.58
N LEU A 521 25.73 -18.76 -20.32
CA LEU A 521 24.41 -18.34 -19.84
C LEU A 521 24.51 -16.97 -19.18
N PRO A 522 23.41 -16.18 -19.17
CA PRO A 522 23.31 -14.98 -18.34
C PRO A 522 23.58 -15.28 -16.85
N ALA A 523 23.89 -14.24 -16.08
CA ALA A 523 23.99 -14.37 -14.62
C ALA A 523 22.65 -14.87 -14.06
N PHE A 524 22.71 -15.78 -13.09
CA PHE A 524 21.50 -16.32 -12.47
C PHE A 524 20.86 -15.24 -11.58
N ASP A 525 19.61 -14.90 -11.90
CA ASP A 525 18.81 -13.95 -11.15
C ASP A 525 18.11 -14.64 -9.97
N TRP A 526 18.55 -14.32 -8.75
CA TRP A 526 17.96 -14.85 -7.52
C TRP A 526 16.60 -14.24 -7.21
N ASP A 527 16.37 -12.99 -7.61
CA ASP A 527 15.23 -12.19 -7.20
C ASP A 527 13.98 -12.52 -8.03
N LEU A 528 14.17 -13.08 -9.23
CA LEU A 528 13.10 -13.48 -10.14
C LEU A 528 12.84 -15.00 -10.19
N ASN A 529 13.53 -15.81 -9.38
CA ASN A 529 13.38 -17.27 -9.39
C ASN A 529 13.07 -17.84 -7.99
N LEU A 530 12.07 -18.74 -7.91
CA LEU A 530 11.88 -19.63 -6.75
C LEU A 530 12.45 -21.03 -6.98
N LYS A 531 12.60 -21.41 -8.25
CA LYS A 531 13.09 -22.72 -8.68
C LYS A 531 14.11 -22.52 -9.79
N THR A 532 15.25 -23.17 -9.68
CA THR A 532 16.31 -23.14 -10.68
C THR A 532 15.83 -23.78 -11.98
N PRO A 533 15.91 -23.08 -13.14
CA PRO A 533 15.64 -23.67 -14.44
C PRO A 533 16.64 -24.78 -14.77
N GLN A 534 16.21 -25.80 -15.52
CA GLN A 534 17.03 -26.98 -15.82
C GLN A 534 18.35 -26.64 -16.53
N GLU A 535 18.32 -25.61 -17.39
CA GLU A 535 19.47 -25.14 -18.16
C GLU A 535 20.63 -24.65 -17.29
N TYR A 536 20.35 -24.15 -16.08
CA TYR A 536 21.37 -23.66 -15.15
C TYR A 536 22.00 -24.77 -14.31
N ILE A 537 21.33 -25.91 -14.14
CA ILE A 537 21.80 -26.98 -13.26
C ILE A 537 23.12 -27.56 -13.78
N HIS A 538 24.08 -27.78 -12.88
CA HIS A 538 25.44 -28.25 -13.20
C HIS A 538 26.22 -27.34 -14.17
N THR A 539 25.87 -26.05 -14.28
CA THR A 539 26.65 -25.08 -15.06
C THR A 539 27.65 -24.33 -14.19
N LYS A 540 28.79 -23.97 -14.77
CA LYS A 540 29.81 -23.15 -14.09
C LYS A 540 29.26 -21.80 -13.61
N VAL A 541 28.30 -21.22 -14.34
CA VAL A 541 27.63 -19.95 -13.99
C VAL A 541 26.80 -20.13 -12.71
N TYR A 542 25.96 -21.15 -12.65
CA TYR A 542 25.12 -21.42 -11.48
C TYR A 542 25.94 -21.84 -10.25
N GLU A 543 26.99 -22.65 -10.41
CA GLU A 543 27.90 -22.97 -9.30
C GLU A 543 28.58 -21.73 -8.71
N SER A 544 28.94 -20.77 -9.57
CA SER A 544 29.42 -19.45 -9.13
C SER A 544 28.37 -18.68 -8.37
N ALA A 545 27.13 -18.64 -8.90
CA ALA A 545 26.03 -17.92 -8.28
C ALA A 545 25.70 -18.49 -6.89
N LYS A 546 25.63 -19.83 -6.75
CA LYS A 546 25.40 -20.50 -5.45
C LYS A 546 26.44 -20.11 -4.42
N PHE A 547 27.72 -20.13 -4.82
CA PHE A 547 28.82 -19.75 -3.94
C PHE A 547 28.72 -18.29 -3.51
N ASN A 548 28.44 -17.37 -4.43
CA ASN A 548 28.32 -15.96 -4.12
C ASN A 548 27.16 -15.71 -3.15
N VAL A 549 25.98 -16.27 -3.40
CA VAL A 549 24.83 -16.13 -2.49
C VAL A 549 25.10 -16.74 -1.12
N PHE A 550 25.80 -17.89 -1.05
CA PHE A 550 26.27 -18.45 0.22
C PHE A 550 27.19 -17.47 0.96
N TYR A 551 28.19 -16.93 0.26
CA TYR A 551 29.17 -16.00 0.80
C TYR A 551 28.51 -14.72 1.34
N ASP A 552 27.59 -14.16 0.57
CA ASP A 552 26.87 -12.94 0.90
C ASP A 552 25.95 -13.16 2.12
N ASN A 553 25.12 -14.21 2.11
CA ASN A 553 24.23 -14.50 3.24
C ASN A 553 24.98 -14.86 4.53
N MET A 554 26.15 -15.50 4.43
CA MET A 554 27.02 -15.72 5.60
C MET A 554 27.48 -14.40 6.20
N ILE A 555 27.91 -13.46 5.37
CA ILE A 555 28.35 -12.15 5.84
C ILE A 555 27.17 -11.39 6.48
N ASP A 556 26.05 -11.29 5.77
CA ASP A 556 24.89 -10.52 6.21
C ASP A 556 24.31 -11.08 7.52
N PHE A 557 24.20 -12.41 7.64
CA PHE A 557 23.73 -13.06 8.87
C PHE A 557 24.64 -12.79 10.07
N TYR A 558 25.97 -12.87 9.88
CA TYR A 558 26.91 -12.61 10.97
C TYR A 558 27.02 -11.12 11.30
N ALA A 559 26.69 -10.23 10.35
CA ALA A 559 26.72 -8.78 10.54
C ALA A 559 25.72 -8.35 11.60
N CYS A 560 24.53 -8.96 11.61
CA CYS A 560 23.49 -8.74 12.63
C CYS A 560 23.99 -8.95 14.07
N PHE A 561 25.03 -9.77 14.27
CA PHE A 561 25.62 -10.04 15.58
C PHE A 561 27.00 -9.42 15.76
N GLY A 562 27.46 -8.59 14.81
CA GLY A 562 28.81 -8.05 14.81
C GLY A 562 29.15 -7.21 16.03
N MET A 563 28.15 -6.59 16.67
CA MET A 563 28.34 -5.84 17.92
C MET A 563 28.04 -6.64 19.18
N SER A 564 27.64 -7.91 19.05
CA SER A 564 27.28 -8.76 20.19
C SER A 564 28.52 -9.20 20.97
N ILE A 565 28.43 -9.14 22.30
CA ILE A 565 29.44 -9.68 23.21
C ILE A 565 29.65 -11.20 23.03
N ALA A 566 28.63 -11.89 22.53
CA ALA A 566 28.62 -13.34 22.26
C ALA A 566 29.09 -13.72 20.85
N PHE A 567 29.52 -12.75 20.03
CA PHE A 567 30.03 -13.02 18.68
C PHE A 567 31.15 -14.08 18.66
N PRO A 568 32.13 -14.11 19.59
CA PRO A 568 33.18 -15.12 19.59
C PRO A 568 32.64 -16.54 19.68
N GLU A 569 31.64 -16.77 20.55
CA GLU A 569 30.98 -18.08 20.70
C GLU A 569 30.19 -18.46 19.45
N LEU A 570 29.53 -17.50 18.81
CA LEU A 570 28.81 -17.70 17.54
C LEU A 570 29.76 -18.00 16.36
N ALA A 571 30.96 -17.43 16.37
CA ALA A 571 31.93 -17.55 15.28
C ALA A 571 32.72 -18.89 15.31
N ILE A 572 32.98 -19.46 16.49
CA ILE A 572 33.75 -20.71 16.65
C ILE A 572 33.25 -21.87 15.75
N PRO A 573 31.96 -22.28 15.81
CA PRO A 573 31.49 -23.41 15.01
C PRO A 573 31.60 -23.16 13.52
N VAL A 574 31.36 -21.91 13.07
CA VAL A 574 31.42 -21.55 11.66
C VAL A 574 32.84 -21.42 11.15
N LEU A 575 33.76 -20.88 11.93
CA LEU A 575 35.19 -20.92 11.61
C LEU A 575 35.70 -22.35 11.47
N SER A 576 35.26 -23.27 12.34
CA SER A 576 35.60 -24.68 12.23
C SER A 576 35.09 -25.29 10.92
N LYS A 577 33.81 -25.07 10.60
CA LYS A 577 33.19 -25.61 9.39
C LYS A 577 33.78 -25.01 8.11
N LEU A 578 33.98 -23.69 8.05
CA LEU A 578 34.62 -23.04 6.90
C LEU A 578 36.06 -23.53 6.67
N LYS A 579 36.82 -23.82 7.74
CA LYS A 579 38.17 -24.41 7.62
C LYS A 579 38.13 -25.84 7.06
N GLU A 580 37.10 -26.61 7.37
CA GLU A 580 36.85 -27.93 6.75
C GLU A 580 36.54 -27.76 5.25
N ASP A 581 35.58 -26.89 4.91
CA ASP A 581 35.14 -26.66 3.54
C ASP A 581 36.27 -26.08 2.67
N GLN A 582 37.10 -25.18 3.22
CA GLN A 582 38.28 -24.66 2.55
C GLN A 582 39.26 -25.76 2.12
N LYS A 583 39.45 -26.78 2.98
CA LYS A 583 40.31 -27.94 2.65
C LYS A 583 39.68 -28.78 1.54
N ALA A 584 38.37 -29.01 1.59
CA ALA A 584 37.63 -29.74 0.57
C ALA A 584 37.64 -29.01 -0.79
N LEU A 585 37.60 -27.68 -0.77
CA LEU A 585 37.61 -26.82 -1.95
C LEU A 585 39.02 -26.54 -2.51
N LYS A 586 40.08 -27.15 -1.95
CA LYS A 586 41.46 -26.89 -2.37
C LYS A 586 41.64 -27.15 -3.87
N GLY A 587 42.23 -26.18 -4.56
CA GLY A 587 42.42 -26.23 -6.02
C GLY A 587 41.24 -25.69 -6.84
N THR A 588 40.11 -25.39 -6.20
CA THR A 588 39.00 -24.66 -6.85
C THR A 588 39.18 -23.14 -6.74
N ARG A 589 38.45 -22.38 -7.56
CA ARG A 589 38.39 -20.91 -7.47
C ARG A 589 37.78 -20.39 -6.17
N PHE A 590 37.03 -21.23 -5.43
CA PHE A 590 36.29 -20.85 -4.24
C PHE A 590 37.13 -20.89 -2.95
N ALA A 591 38.25 -21.62 -2.95
CA ALA A 591 39.12 -21.76 -1.78
C ALA A 591 39.70 -20.43 -1.27
N LYS A 592 40.01 -19.49 -2.19
CA LYS A 592 40.53 -18.16 -1.84
C LYS A 592 39.46 -17.30 -1.15
N PRO A 593 38.24 -17.10 -1.73
CA PRO A 593 37.16 -16.41 -1.04
C PRO A 593 36.80 -17.00 0.34
N VAL A 594 36.71 -18.32 0.48
CA VAL A 594 36.45 -18.95 1.78
C VAL A 594 37.55 -18.64 2.79
N ARG A 595 38.82 -18.63 2.36
CA ARG A 595 39.94 -18.20 3.21
C ARG A 595 39.76 -16.77 3.70
N THR A 596 39.39 -15.86 2.81
CA THR A 596 39.13 -14.46 3.16
C THR A 596 37.99 -14.36 4.18
N LEU A 597 36.91 -15.13 4.02
CA LEU A 597 35.81 -15.14 4.99
C LEU A 597 36.28 -15.60 6.38
N ILE A 598 37.09 -16.66 6.43
CA ILE A 598 37.70 -17.16 7.68
C ILE A 598 38.55 -16.06 8.33
N GLU A 599 39.43 -15.41 7.57
CA GLU A 599 40.31 -14.36 8.08
C GLU A 599 39.51 -13.17 8.63
N LYS A 600 38.42 -12.78 7.97
CA LYS A 600 37.54 -11.69 8.42
C LYS A 600 36.79 -12.05 9.71
N PHE A 601 36.17 -13.22 9.77
CA PHE A 601 35.48 -13.68 10.98
C PHE A 601 36.44 -13.87 12.16
N ASP A 602 37.65 -14.39 11.93
CA ASP A 602 38.66 -14.58 12.98
C ASP A 602 39.19 -13.24 13.49
N THR A 603 39.44 -12.28 12.59
CA THR A 603 39.85 -10.91 12.97
C THR A 603 38.80 -10.23 13.83
N HIS A 604 37.52 -10.31 13.44
CA HIS A 604 36.44 -9.69 14.19
C HIS A 604 36.17 -10.40 15.53
N LYS A 605 36.23 -11.73 15.55
CA LYS A 605 36.19 -12.53 16.78
C LYS A 605 37.25 -12.05 17.78
N ASN A 606 38.49 -11.90 17.34
CA ASN A 606 39.60 -11.47 18.20
C ASN A 606 39.41 -10.02 18.69
N TYR A 607 38.86 -9.14 17.85
CA TYR A 607 38.50 -7.77 18.25
C TYR A 607 37.46 -7.75 19.38
N ILE A 608 36.38 -8.53 19.25
CA ILE A 608 35.34 -8.64 20.29
C ILE A 608 35.91 -9.26 21.57
N GLU A 609 36.75 -10.30 21.45
CA GLU A 609 37.45 -10.91 22.61
C GLU A 609 38.32 -9.90 23.36
N GLN A 610 39.04 -9.04 22.65
CA GLN A 610 39.86 -7.99 23.28
C GLN A 610 38.99 -6.94 23.97
N LYS A 611 37.89 -6.51 23.35
CA LYS A 611 36.97 -5.51 23.92
C LYS A 611 36.20 -6.02 25.13
N ARG A 612 35.91 -7.32 25.19
CA ARG A 612 35.15 -7.93 26.29
C ARG A 612 36.03 -8.43 27.45
N ALA A 613 37.35 -8.55 27.25
CA ALA A 613 38.30 -9.00 28.26
C ALA A 613 38.29 -8.20 29.59
N PRO A 614 38.11 -6.86 29.60
CA PRO A 614 38.08 -6.10 30.85
C PRO A 614 36.73 -6.14 31.59
N ILE A 615 35.70 -6.75 31.00
CA ILE A 615 34.35 -6.78 31.57
C ILE A 615 34.25 -7.92 32.59
N GLU A 616 33.80 -7.60 33.81
CA GLU A 616 33.66 -8.57 34.89
C GLU A 616 32.25 -9.20 34.87
N TYR A 617 32.17 -10.49 34.54
CA TYR A 617 30.89 -11.22 34.46
C TYR A 617 30.47 -11.72 35.85
N SER A 618 29.47 -11.09 36.45
CA SER A 618 28.80 -11.61 37.64
C SER A 618 27.29 -11.49 37.48
N ALA A 619 26.53 -12.39 38.10
CA ALA A 619 25.06 -12.39 38.04
C ALA A 619 24.43 -11.08 38.55
N THR A 620 25.21 -10.24 39.24
CA THR A 620 24.82 -8.96 39.82
C THR A 620 25.34 -7.74 39.04
N LYS A 621 26.15 -7.93 37.99
CA LYS A 621 26.71 -6.83 37.17
C LYS A 621 26.47 -7.13 35.68
N LEU A 622 25.24 -6.93 35.22
CA LEU A 622 24.88 -7.11 33.81
C LEU A 622 24.96 -5.80 33.01
N ASP A 623 24.92 -4.65 33.70
CA ASP A 623 24.91 -3.32 33.07
C ASP A 623 26.09 -3.11 32.12
N ASP A 624 27.31 -3.53 32.50
CA ASP A 624 28.51 -3.42 31.66
C ASP A 624 28.42 -4.32 30.41
N ALA A 625 27.73 -5.46 30.50
CA ALA A 625 27.51 -6.36 29.37
C ALA A 625 26.39 -5.83 28.44
N GLU A 626 25.34 -5.22 28.99
CA GLU A 626 24.27 -4.57 28.22
C GLU A 626 24.75 -3.27 27.55
N ALA A 627 25.74 -2.59 28.13
CA ALA A 627 26.38 -1.41 27.55
C ALA A 627 27.50 -1.74 26.55
N PHE A 628 27.79 -3.03 26.31
CA PHE A 628 28.88 -3.47 25.45
C PHE A 628 28.82 -2.83 24.06
N LEU A 629 29.87 -2.07 23.70
CA LEU A 629 30.02 -1.37 22.43
C LEU A 629 28.88 -0.41 22.05
N ARG A 630 28.01 0.00 22.99
CA ARG A 630 26.86 0.88 22.69
C ARG A 630 27.26 2.23 22.07
N ASN A 631 28.45 2.73 22.39
CA ASN A 631 28.99 4.00 21.86
C ASN A 631 29.94 3.81 20.67
N THR A 632 30.01 2.61 20.09
CA THR A 632 30.87 2.31 18.95
C THR A 632 30.03 2.15 17.71
N GLU A 633 30.28 2.97 16.68
CA GLU A 633 29.69 2.76 15.36
C GLU A 633 30.16 1.43 14.76
N PHE A 634 29.23 0.69 14.15
CA PHE A 634 29.52 -0.63 13.59
C PHE A 634 30.60 -0.56 12.50
N GLU A 635 30.59 0.49 11.68
CA GLU A 635 31.50 0.77 10.58
C GLU A 635 32.97 0.88 11.04
N LYS A 636 33.19 1.29 12.30
CA LYS A 636 34.53 1.39 12.90
C LYS A 636 35.10 0.04 13.33
N THR A 637 34.29 -1.02 13.33
CA THR A 637 34.76 -2.37 13.66
C THR A 637 35.47 -3.03 12.46
N PRO A 638 36.32 -4.05 12.69
CA PRO A 638 36.96 -4.78 11.58
C PRO A 638 35.96 -5.40 10.59
N PHE A 639 34.77 -5.78 11.07
CA PHE A 639 33.75 -6.37 10.21
C PHE A 639 32.87 -5.33 9.51
N GLY A 640 32.49 -4.25 10.19
CA GLY A 640 31.78 -3.13 9.56
C GLY A 640 32.62 -2.43 8.48
N SER A 641 33.91 -2.19 8.73
CA SER A 641 34.81 -1.64 7.70
C SER A 641 34.97 -2.56 6.48
N PHE A 642 34.93 -3.88 6.69
CA PHE A 642 34.90 -4.85 5.59
C PHE A 642 33.60 -4.76 4.78
N LEU A 643 32.44 -4.63 5.44
CA LEU A 643 31.16 -4.45 4.78
C LEU A 643 31.11 -3.16 3.95
N ALA A 644 31.54 -2.04 4.53
CA ALA A 644 31.60 -0.75 3.83
C ALA A 644 32.54 -0.76 2.61
N SER A 645 33.58 -1.60 2.61
CA SER A 645 34.46 -1.77 1.44
C SER A 645 33.89 -2.65 0.32
N ARG A 646 32.77 -3.33 0.60
CA ARG A 646 32.11 -4.28 -0.30
C ARG A 646 30.85 -3.67 -0.96
N SER A 647 30.15 -2.81 -0.24
CA SER A 647 29.09 -1.92 -0.77
C SER A 647 29.67 -0.89 -1.72
#